data_AF-A0A2D6PXI0-F1
#
_entry.id   AF-A0A2D6PXI0-F1
#
_cell.length_a   1.000
_cell.length_b   1.000
_cell.length_c   1.000
_cell.angle_alpha   90.00
_cell.angle_beta   90.00
_cell.angle_gamma   90.00
#
_symmetry.space_group_name_H-M   'P 1'
#
loop_
_entity.id
_entity.type
_entity.pdbx_description
1 polymer ?
#
loop_
_entity_poly.entity_id
_entity_poly.type
_entity_poly.pdbx_seq_one_letter_code
_entity_poly.pdbx_strand_id
1 'polypeptide(L)'
;MFKGSARLQTHCATRFIEDAKDDRFFLWLHYMEPHYPYEVHDAHDFGSARRDRYDSEIARADAAIGEVLDTLKAQGVADRTIVIVNSDHGEAFGEHNTRFHGSTLYEEQIRVPLIVHAPGLPARRLRALVGNVDLVPTILDLLDVDHDLPLQGRSLVPLLLGGDDDSDAPMPFAFAELPGAMRGLSPGVAHRDALRLGDLKLVWNPTDAVAELYDLKADPIEERNLATRRPDDVVRLRSVIAALKDECRRINRAATAEDSPPSRSARDPVADARATLATDAPWGEVVAALEALLDAPADASKQLAPQLQPLLAGPPIVARRAAWVLARTGDAAGRAVLEVAYGSGDDLVKLIGAAGLACLGDSRGVEDLRPWLVSLAHRAKTCARWIDALARLRTFAVAPEVVEILANGYRHHSLLVAVIAWLAAVEGEDATGVWIPILSGWDPDVAARAQAACSRRLGADRARRLVAAGADLVDVRDLAEQGKFEDAIAAAERVARACGSDAAGAPWWLQAARLAHRLGDATRRDEYRARVMASRVAAWREAAERLPRVPQTPSDHDALEVVEFGPAGISPFNPTSLVVFRARLENRSSEVIAGGRWGLSPPLTPTWWQGAEAFWESNEPILLPDPGLLPGEETTVYLIGRIPLGRGDVSVRPGVYWPQSGPRRIARATERAHAVHLPADGAVGLDPAEVVFTGADVRAGWIRSPSIIGGELDADGSVVFACPGPGLWLMSPVIEDVGKPVSFELTYRVIVRGDRTPTFRCVSEYGPKPGEGPQRENAAPLPVKPELWKVPARFPTVGGRGVRLIRLLPTDGADLIVIDRIRIFLKS
;
A
#
# COMPACT_ATOMS: atom_id res chain seq x y z
N MET A 1 -0.17 7.14 -17.08
CA MET A 1 1.02 6.79 -16.28
C MET A 1 2.23 6.95 -17.20
N PHE A 2 3.34 7.53 -16.74
CA PHE A 2 4.65 7.56 -17.45
C PHE A 2 4.82 8.31 -18.78
N LYS A 3 4.15 9.45 -19.03
CA LYS A 3 4.57 10.33 -20.14
C LYS A 3 5.92 11.01 -19.86
N GLY A 4 6.94 10.69 -20.65
CA GLY A 4 8.23 11.39 -20.70
C GLY A 4 9.32 10.88 -19.74
N SER A 5 9.26 9.62 -19.31
CA SER A 5 10.21 9.01 -18.36
C SER A 5 11.67 9.09 -18.83
N ALA A 6 12.03 8.55 -19.98
CA ALA A 6 13.44 8.47 -20.40
C ALA A 6 14.10 9.84 -20.53
N ARG A 7 13.36 10.87 -20.97
CA ARG A 7 13.90 12.23 -21.07
C ARG A 7 14.23 12.81 -19.69
N LEU A 8 13.33 12.67 -18.72
CA LEU A 8 13.54 13.18 -17.36
C LEU A 8 14.62 12.38 -16.62
N GLN A 9 14.58 11.05 -16.73
CA GLN A 9 15.55 10.14 -16.12
C GLN A 9 16.96 10.38 -16.66
N THR A 10 17.10 10.54 -17.98
CA THR A 10 18.37 10.91 -18.63
C THR A 10 18.85 12.27 -18.16
N HIS A 11 18.00 13.30 -18.13
CA HIS A 11 18.40 14.62 -17.62
C HIS A 11 18.87 14.58 -16.15
N CYS A 12 18.24 13.78 -15.30
CA CYS A 12 18.71 13.56 -13.93
C CYS A 12 20.03 12.80 -13.88
N ALA A 13 20.20 11.77 -14.72
CA ALA A 13 21.42 10.98 -14.83
C ALA A 13 22.62 11.81 -15.32
N THR A 14 22.45 12.61 -16.37
CA THR A 14 23.54 13.43 -16.92
C THR A 14 23.99 14.49 -15.92
N ARG A 15 23.04 15.18 -15.26
CA ARG A 15 23.37 16.12 -14.18
C ARG A 15 24.06 15.47 -12.98
N PHE A 16 23.62 14.28 -12.58
CA PHE A 16 24.30 13.53 -11.52
C PHE A 16 25.74 13.19 -11.90
N ILE A 17 26.00 12.77 -13.14
CA ILE A 17 27.36 12.51 -13.65
C ILE A 17 28.19 13.80 -13.67
N GLU A 18 27.62 14.94 -14.07
CA GLU A 18 28.29 16.25 -14.07
C GLU A 18 28.71 16.70 -12.66
N ASP A 19 27.81 16.51 -11.68
CA ASP A 19 28.01 16.89 -10.27
C ASP A 19 28.96 15.91 -9.54
N ALA A 20 28.93 14.61 -9.87
CA ALA A 20 29.67 13.55 -9.18
C ALA A 20 30.97 13.09 -9.88
N LYS A 21 31.38 13.74 -10.98
CA LYS A 21 32.53 13.31 -11.81
C LYS A 21 33.87 13.21 -11.06
N ASP A 22 34.07 14.01 -10.02
CA ASP A 22 35.31 14.02 -9.24
C ASP A 22 35.35 12.91 -8.17
N ASP A 23 34.21 12.29 -7.87
CA ASP A 23 34.04 11.19 -6.90
C ASP A 23 33.91 9.81 -7.58
N ARG A 24 33.83 8.75 -6.76
CA ARG A 24 33.32 7.43 -7.19
C ARG A 24 31.80 7.41 -7.02
N PHE A 25 31.06 7.03 -8.07
CA PHE A 25 29.61 6.96 -8.02
C PHE A 25 29.07 5.59 -8.44
N PHE A 26 27.88 5.26 -7.97
CA PHE A 26 27.03 4.18 -8.47
C PHE A 26 25.73 4.80 -8.98
N LEU A 27 25.38 4.56 -10.23
CA LEU A 27 24.16 5.07 -10.87
C LEU A 27 23.32 3.90 -11.36
N TRP A 28 22.18 3.68 -10.71
CA TRP A 28 21.14 2.78 -11.21
C TRP A 28 20.09 3.57 -11.96
N LEU A 29 19.90 3.25 -13.25
CA LEU A 29 19.00 3.96 -14.15
C LEU A 29 17.99 2.98 -14.73
N HIS A 30 16.71 3.18 -14.40
CA HIS A 30 15.61 2.29 -14.79
C HIS A 30 14.65 3.03 -15.72
N TYR A 31 14.84 2.86 -17.03
CA TYR A 31 13.91 3.37 -18.03
C TYR A 31 12.55 2.66 -17.94
N MET A 32 11.46 3.37 -18.26
CA MET A 32 10.13 2.71 -18.37
C MET A 32 9.92 2.19 -19.78
N GLU A 33 10.43 2.91 -20.78
CA GLU A 33 10.50 2.51 -22.16
C GLU A 33 11.30 1.19 -22.28
N PRO A 34 10.77 0.09 -22.88
CA PRO A 34 9.59 0.00 -23.75
C PRO A 34 8.32 -0.66 -23.13
N HIS A 35 8.08 -0.53 -21.83
CA HIS A 35 6.89 -1.07 -21.16
C HIS A 35 5.57 -0.44 -21.67
N TYR A 36 4.49 -1.22 -21.69
CA TYR A 36 3.15 -0.77 -22.10
C TYR A 36 2.61 0.38 -21.22
N PRO A 37 1.91 1.40 -21.77
CA PRO A 37 1.47 1.55 -23.16
C PRO A 37 2.56 2.11 -24.07
N TYR A 38 2.83 1.42 -25.19
CA TYR A 38 3.80 1.88 -26.18
C TYR A 38 3.29 3.13 -26.92
N GLU A 39 3.96 4.25 -26.72
CA GLU A 39 3.77 5.50 -27.45
C GLU A 39 4.54 5.47 -28.78
N VAL A 40 4.29 6.46 -29.65
CA VAL A 40 5.10 6.68 -30.86
C VAL A 40 5.87 7.97 -30.63
N HIS A 41 7.19 7.92 -30.80
CA HIS A 41 8.05 9.10 -30.74
C HIS A 41 8.27 9.64 -32.14
N ASP A 42 7.99 10.93 -32.39
CA ASP A 42 8.06 11.54 -33.73
C ASP A 42 9.42 11.36 -34.44
N ALA A 43 10.52 11.21 -33.68
CA ALA A 43 11.86 10.95 -34.21
C ALA A 43 12.11 9.48 -34.62
N HIS A 44 11.21 8.57 -34.24
CA HIS A 44 11.33 7.12 -34.35
C HIS A 44 9.99 6.48 -34.76
N ASP A 45 9.28 7.07 -35.73
CA ASP A 45 8.04 6.48 -36.27
C ASP A 45 8.36 5.29 -37.21
N PHE A 46 8.20 4.08 -36.70
CA PHE A 46 8.31 2.83 -37.47
C PHE A 46 6.95 2.35 -38.01
N GLY A 47 5.85 3.04 -37.70
CA GLY A 47 4.50 2.61 -38.02
C GLY A 47 3.56 2.59 -36.81
N SER A 48 2.34 2.11 -37.06
CA SER A 48 1.24 2.20 -36.09
C SER A 48 0.84 0.87 -35.45
N ALA A 49 1.38 -0.26 -35.92
CA ALA A 49 1.13 -1.56 -35.33
C ALA A 49 1.84 -1.69 -33.97
N ARG A 50 1.38 -2.61 -33.13
CA ARG A 50 1.84 -2.71 -31.74
C ARG A 50 3.35 -2.92 -31.62
N ARG A 51 3.94 -3.70 -32.52
CA ARG A 51 5.37 -3.98 -32.58
C ARG A 51 6.15 -2.73 -33.00
N ASP A 52 5.71 -2.05 -34.06
CA ASP A 52 6.29 -0.79 -34.53
C ASP A 52 6.39 0.27 -33.42
N ARG A 53 5.38 0.36 -32.53
CA ARG A 53 5.40 1.26 -31.36
C ARG A 53 6.40 0.81 -30.30
N TYR A 54 6.49 -0.50 -30.04
CA TYR A 54 7.50 -1.04 -29.13
C TYR A 54 8.93 -0.80 -29.66
N ASP A 55 9.13 -0.92 -30.98
CA ASP A 55 10.39 -0.57 -31.64
C ASP A 55 10.67 0.95 -31.55
N SER A 56 9.63 1.80 -31.59
CA SER A 56 9.72 3.26 -31.34
C SER A 56 10.21 3.56 -29.92
N GLU A 57 9.67 2.87 -28.92
CA GLU A 57 10.10 2.98 -27.52
C GLU A 57 11.52 2.46 -27.31
N ILE A 58 11.91 1.35 -27.95
CA ILE A 58 13.30 0.84 -27.92
C ILE A 58 14.25 1.90 -28.47
N ALA A 59 13.94 2.49 -29.62
CA ALA A 59 14.78 3.55 -30.21
C ALA A 59 14.87 4.78 -29.31
N ARG A 60 13.78 5.14 -28.61
CA ARG A 60 13.81 6.23 -27.62
C ARG A 60 14.73 5.91 -26.44
N ALA A 61 14.70 4.69 -25.94
CA ALA A 61 15.55 4.22 -24.83
C ALA A 61 17.03 4.13 -25.26
N ASP A 62 17.31 3.61 -26.45
CA ASP A 62 18.68 3.55 -27.02
C ASP A 62 19.28 4.96 -27.16
N ALA A 63 18.54 5.91 -27.73
CA ALA A 63 18.96 7.30 -27.81
C ALA A 63 19.22 7.93 -26.42
N ALA A 64 18.36 7.63 -25.44
CA ALA A 64 18.51 8.08 -24.06
C ALA A 64 19.76 7.50 -23.37
N ILE A 65 20.08 6.22 -23.59
CA ILE A 65 21.33 5.58 -23.14
C ILE A 65 22.52 6.26 -23.83
N GLY A 66 22.42 6.57 -25.12
CA GLY A 66 23.43 7.32 -25.88
C GLY A 66 23.76 8.67 -25.25
N GLU A 67 22.75 9.46 -24.86
CA GLU A 67 22.93 10.74 -24.16
C GLU A 67 23.73 10.57 -22.83
N VAL A 68 23.49 9.51 -22.07
CA VAL A 68 24.24 9.19 -20.83
C VAL A 68 25.69 8.81 -21.15
N LEU A 69 25.91 7.94 -22.14
CA LEU A 69 27.24 7.49 -22.56
C LEU A 69 28.09 8.66 -23.09
N ASP A 70 27.49 9.57 -23.87
CA ASP A 70 28.18 10.75 -24.37
C ASP A 70 28.48 11.76 -23.24
N THR A 71 27.65 11.82 -22.20
CA THR A 71 27.94 12.61 -21.01
C THR A 71 29.14 12.04 -20.23
N LEU A 72 29.23 10.72 -20.06
CA LEU A 72 30.40 10.07 -19.44
C LEU A 72 31.71 10.38 -20.21
N LYS A 73 31.65 10.42 -21.54
CA LYS A 73 32.78 10.82 -22.39
C LYS A 73 33.11 12.31 -22.22
N ALA A 74 32.09 13.18 -22.26
CA ALA A 74 32.25 14.63 -22.18
C ALA A 74 32.83 15.10 -20.83
N GLN A 75 32.48 14.42 -19.72
CA GLN A 75 33.07 14.68 -18.40
C GLN A 75 34.41 13.97 -18.17
N GLY A 76 34.93 13.21 -19.14
CA GLY A 76 36.22 12.53 -19.03
C GLY A 76 36.25 11.37 -18.01
N VAL A 77 35.10 10.74 -17.76
CA VAL A 77 34.97 9.65 -16.78
C VAL A 77 34.75 8.27 -17.41
N ALA A 78 34.37 8.19 -18.69
CA ALA A 78 34.05 6.93 -19.39
C ALA A 78 35.12 5.83 -19.23
N ASP A 79 36.41 6.17 -19.35
CA ASP A 79 37.53 5.21 -19.25
C ASP A 79 37.75 4.63 -17.84
N ARG A 80 36.98 5.11 -16.84
CA ARG A 80 36.96 4.60 -15.46
C ARG A 80 35.54 4.24 -14.97
N THR A 81 34.59 4.04 -15.88
CA THR A 81 33.20 3.69 -15.57
C THR A 81 32.84 2.31 -16.12
N ILE A 82 32.35 1.44 -15.24
CA ILE A 82 31.65 0.20 -15.62
C ILE A 82 30.23 0.57 -16.03
N VAL A 83 29.79 0.10 -17.20
CA VAL A 83 28.43 0.29 -17.71
C VAL A 83 27.82 -1.09 -17.95
N ILE A 84 26.66 -1.34 -17.34
CA ILE A 84 25.88 -2.56 -17.55
C ILE A 84 24.50 -2.15 -18.08
N VAL A 85 24.15 -2.63 -19.25
CA VAL A 85 22.80 -2.50 -19.82
C VAL A 85 22.14 -3.87 -19.74
N ASN A 86 20.98 -3.91 -19.08
CA ASN A 86 20.22 -5.14 -18.86
C ASN A 86 18.71 -4.85 -18.97
N SER A 87 17.90 -5.89 -19.06
CA SER A 87 16.45 -5.81 -18.88
C SER A 87 15.98 -6.81 -17.83
N ASP A 88 14.91 -6.48 -17.12
CA ASP A 88 14.28 -7.29 -16.09
C ASP A 88 13.45 -8.44 -16.69
N HIS A 89 12.75 -8.21 -17.80
CA HIS A 89 12.03 -9.23 -18.57
C HIS A 89 11.85 -8.84 -20.06
N GLY A 90 11.54 -9.83 -20.91
CA GLY A 90 11.16 -9.63 -22.31
C GLY A 90 9.69 -9.22 -22.51
N GLU A 91 9.15 -9.39 -23.71
CA GLU A 91 7.79 -8.96 -24.09
C GLU A 91 7.20 -9.85 -25.21
N ALA A 92 5.95 -10.31 -25.06
CA ALA A 92 5.25 -11.11 -26.06
C ALA A 92 4.24 -10.28 -26.89
N PHE A 93 4.15 -10.58 -28.20
CA PHE A 93 3.28 -9.88 -29.18
C PHE A 93 2.15 -10.76 -29.74
N GLY A 94 2.26 -12.07 -29.57
CA GLY A 94 1.25 -13.08 -29.94
C GLY A 94 1.79 -14.52 -29.88
N GLU A 95 3.10 -14.66 -29.69
CA GLU A 95 3.83 -15.90 -29.42
C GLU A 95 3.15 -16.69 -28.29
N HIS A 96 3.01 -18.00 -28.47
CA HIS A 96 2.29 -18.91 -27.57
C HIS A 96 0.85 -18.49 -27.21
N ASN A 97 0.18 -17.69 -28.06
CA ASN A 97 -1.09 -17.01 -27.81
C ASN A 97 -1.06 -16.02 -26.62
N THR A 98 0.13 -15.57 -26.25
CA THR A 98 0.35 -14.66 -25.12
C THR A 98 0.76 -13.27 -25.59
N ARG A 99 0.58 -12.30 -24.71
CA ARG A 99 0.82 -10.87 -24.97
C ARG A 99 1.31 -10.23 -23.69
N PHE A 100 2.14 -9.20 -23.85
CA PHE A 100 2.83 -8.53 -22.75
C PHE A 100 3.79 -9.51 -22.03
N HIS A 101 4.10 -9.24 -20.76
CA HIS A 101 5.03 -9.97 -19.91
C HIS A 101 4.38 -10.40 -18.59
N GLY A 102 5.12 -11.11 -17.74
CA GLY A 102 4.63 -11.56 -16.43
C GLY A 102 3.47 -12.57 -16.51
N SER A 103 3.38 -13.32 -17.62
CA SER A 103 2.29 -14.27 -17.88
C SER A 103 2.78 -15.68 -18.28
N THR A 104 4.02 -15.80 -18.74
CA THR A 104 4.67 -17.07 -19.11
C THR A 104 6.15 -17.08 -18.71
N LEU A 105 6.87 -18.12 -19.11
CA LEU A 105 8.34 -18.22 -19.00
C LEU A 105 8.98 -18.69 -20.32
N TYR A 106 8.34 -18.36 -21.45
CA TYR A 106 8.91 -18.61 -22.79
C TYR A 106 10.07 -17.64 -23.08
N GLU A 107 10.94 -17.97 -24.05
CA GLU A 107 12.15 -17.20 -24.36
C GLU A 107 11.81 -15.73 -24.65
N GLU A 108 10.68 -15.40 -25.29
CA GLU A 108 10.26 -14.02 -25.53
C GLU A 108 10.02 -13.20 -24.25
N GLN A 109 9.73 -13.81 -23.10
CA GLN A 109 9.55 -13.13 -21.82
C GLN A 109 10.75 -13.24 -20.86
N ILE A 110 11.66 -14.21 -21.01
CA ILE A 110 12.80 -14.41 -20.07
C ILE A 110 14.19 -14.26 -20.69
N ARG A 111 14.31 -14.18 -22.01
CA ARG A 111 15.61 -14.02 -22.69
C ARG A 111 15.91 -12.54 -22.95
N VAL A 112 16.40 -11.88 -21.93
CA VAL A 112 16.73 -10.45 -21.92
C VAL A 112 18.11 -10.13 -22.53
N PRO A 113 18.33 -8.91 -23.06
CA PRO A 113 19.66 -8.41 -23.37
C PRO A 113 20.48 -8.18 -22.09
N LEU A 114 21.75 -8.58 -22.11
CA LEU A 114 22.77 -8.19 -21.12
C LEU A 114 24.04 -7.76 -21.87
N ILE A 115 24.48 -6.53 -21.62
CA ILE A 115 25.71 -5.94 -22.18
C ILE A 115 26.53 -5.41 -21.00
N VAL A 116 27.79 -5.87 -20.88
CA VAL A 116 28.74 -5.39 -19.88
C VAL A 116 29.90 -4.72 -20.60
N HIS A 117 30.13 -3.45 -20.29
CA HIS A 117 31.31 -2.69 -20.68
C HIS A 117 32.09 -2.31 -19.42
N ALA A 118 33.34 -2.73 -19.32
CA ALA A 118 34.26 -2.25 -18.31
C ALA A 118 35.65 -2.03 -18.93
N PRO A 119 36.41 -1.02 -18.47
CA PRO A 119 37.77 -0.79 -18.95
C PRO A 119 38.63 -2.05 -18.84
N GLY A 120 39.26 -2.45 -19.94
CA GLY A 120 40.12 -3.63 -20.02
C GLY A 120 39.42 -4.95 -20.41
N LEU A 121 38.09 -5.01 -20.49
CA LEU A 121 37.40 -6.20 -21.00
C LEU A 121 37.50 -6.32 -22.53
N PRO A 122 37.71 -7.52 -23.09
CA PRO A 122 37.71 -7.73 -24.54
C PRO A 122 36.29 -7.68 -25.12
N ALA A 123 36.14 -7.09 -26.31
CA ALA A 123 34.87 -7.09 -27.03
C ALA A 123 34.55 -8.51 -27.55
N ARG A 124 33.54 -9.17 -26.96
CA ARG A 124 33.12 -10.53 -27.33
C ARG A 124 31.62 -10.76 -27.15
N ARG A 125 31.10 -11.84 -27.76
CA ARG A 125 29.71 -12.29 -27.60
C ARG A 125 29.70 -13.72 -27.06
N LEU A 126 29.35 -13.86 -25.79
CA LEU A 126 29.23 -15.13 -25.09
C LEU A 126 27.84 -15.75 -25.34
N ARG A 127 27.73 -17.08 -25.18
CA ARG A 127 26.47 -17.84 -25.25
C ARG A 127 26.17 -18.62 -23.97
N ALA A 128 27.08 -18.56 -23.00
CA ALA A 128 26.91 -19.03 -21.62
C ALA A 128 25.52 -18.69 -21.04
N LEU A 129 24.99 -19.59 -20.23
CA LEU A 129 23.76 -19.36 -19.48
C LEU A 129 24.09 -18.54 -18.23
N VAL A 130 23.44 -17.39 -18.10
CA VAL A 130 23.56 -16.44 -16.99
C VAL A 130 22.18 -15.92 -16.62
N GLY A 131 21.99 -15.42 -15.40
CA GLY A 131 20.73 -14.83 -14.95
C GLY A 131 20.92 -13.47 -14.28
N ASN A 132 19.81 -12.71 -14.15
CA ASN A 132 19.83 -11.40 -13.48
C ASN A 132 20.32 -11.46 -12.02
N VAL A 133 20.24 -12.62 -11.36
CA VAL A 133 20.78 -12.88 -10.01
C VAL A 133 22.30 -12.81 -9.93
N ASP A 134 23.01 -13.02 -11.05
CA ASP A 134 24.47 -13.03 -11.12
C ASP A 134 25.06 -11.61 -11.16
N LEU A 135 24.24 -10.59 -11.42
CA LEU A 135 24.71 -9.20 -11.58
C LEU A 135 25.26 -8.60 -10.29
N VAL A 136 24.63 -8.85 -9.14
CA VAL A 136 25.09 -8.31 -7.84
C VAL A 136 26.51 -8.79 -7.50
N PRO A 137 26.83 -10.10 -7.44
CA PRO A 137 28.20 -10.54 -7.17
C PRO A 137 29.18 -10.12 -8.28
N THR A 138 28.74 -10.04 -9.54
CA THR A 138 29.59 -9.52 -10.64
C THR A 138 29.99 -8.07 -10.43
N ILE A 139 29.05 -7.22 -9.98
CA ILE A 139 29.33 -5.80 -9.71
C ILE A 139 30.28 -5.65 -8.52
N LEU A 140 30.12 -6.46 -7.47
CA LEU A 140 31.01 -6.44 -6.30
C LEU A 140 32.44 -6.86 -6.68
N ASP A 141 32.61 -7.95 -7.43
CA ASP A 141 33.92 -8.39 -7.94
C ASP A 141 34.56 -7.36 -8.89
N LEU A 142 33.80 -6.77 -9.83
CA LEU A 142 34.31 -5.74 -10.75
C LEU A 142 34.73 -4.45 -10.03
N LEU A 143 34.23 -4.22 -8.81
CA LEU A 143 34.56 -3.07 -7.97
C LEU A 143 35.62 -3.38 -6.90
N ASP A 144 36.11 -4.62 -6.82
CA ASP A 144 37.04 -5.11 -5.78
C ASP A 144 36.47 -4.91 -4.36
N VAL A 145 35.20 -5.29 -4.16
CA VAL A 145 34.47 -5.17 -2.89
C VAL A 145 34.28 -6.54 -2.25
N ASP A 146 35.10 -6.83 -1.23
CA ASP A 146 34.92 -8.00 -0.35
C ASP A 146 33.50 -8.07 0.22
N HIS A 147 32.85 -9.22 0.13
CA HIS A 147 31.53 -9.45 0.70
C HIS A 147 31.35 -10.87 1.27
N ASP A 148 30.73 -10.96 2.44
CA ASP A 148 30.24 -12.24 3.01
C ASP A 148 28.75 -12.49 2.69
N LEU A 149 28.13 -11.62 1.88
CA LEU A 149 26.69 -11.65 1.60
C LEU A 149 26.22 -13.02 1.06
N PRO A 150 25.16 -13.63 1.63
CA PRO A 150 24.58 -14.87 1.13
C PRO A 150 23.76 -14.61 -0.15
N LEU A 151 24.46 -14.48 -1.28
CA LEU A 151 23.89 -14.24 -2.60
C LEU A 151 23.48 -15.54 -3.30
N GLN A 152 22.41 -15.50 -4.09
CA GLN A 152 21.92 -16.66 -4.86
C GLN A 152 22.66 -16.86 -6.20
N GLY A 153 23.06 -15.77 -6.86
CA GLY A 153 23.84 -15.80 -8.08
C GLY A 153 25.34 -15.94 -7.82
N ARG A 154 26.12 -16.03 -8.90
CA ARG A 154 27.58 -16.08 -8.86
C ARG A 154 28.18 -15.02 -9.78
N SER A 155 29.35 -14.53 -9.42
CA SER A 155 30.07 -13.56 -10.25
C SER A 155 30.34 -14.09 -11.64
N LEU A 156 30.04 -13.25 -12.64
CA LEU A 156 30.39 -13.46 -14.04
C LEU A 156 31.83 -13.02 -14.35
N VAL A 157 32.59 -12.43 -13.40
CA VAL A 157 33.97 -11.96 -13.67
C VAL A 157 34.90 -13.05 -14.23
N PRO A 158 34.88 -14.32 -13.75
CA PRO A 158 35.61 -15.40 -14.40
C PRO A 158 35.20 -15.60 -15.87
N LEU A 159 33.91 -15.53 -16.18
CA LEU A 159 33.36 -15.61 -17.54
C LEU A 159 33.65 -14.35 -18.39
N LEU A 160 33.85 -13.18 -17.78
CA LEU A 160 34.20 -11.92 -18.46
C LEU A 160 35.71 -11.80 -18.75
N LEU A 161 36.55 -12.47 -17.96
CA LEU A 161 38.02 -12.49 -18.11
C LEU A 161 38.56 -13.79 -18.74
N GLY A 162 37.75 -14.86 -18.77
CA GLY A 162 38.10 -16.21 -19.21
C GLY A 162 38.38 -16.38 -20.70
N GLY A 163 38.45 -17.63 -21.14
CA GLY A 163 38.87 -18.03 -22.50
C GLY A 163 37.95 -17.61 -23.66
N ASP A 164 38.20 -18.19 -24.83
CA ASP A 164 37.39 -17.99 -26.05
C ASP A 164 36.09 -18.84 -26.05
N ASP A 165 35.88 -19.69 -25.05
CA ASP A 165 34.75 -20.60 -24.91
C ASP A 165 33.87 -20.33 -23.67
N ASP A 166 32.63 -20.81 -23.72
CA ASP A 166 31.63 -20.63 -22.66
C ASP A 166 31.87 -21.55 -21.43
N SER A 167 33.03 -22.18 -21.29
CA SER A 167 33.31 -23.16 -20.22
C SER A 167 33.40 -22.55 -18.83
N ASP A 168 33.76 -21.27 -18.75
CA ASP A 168 33.94 -20.53 -17.50
C ASP A 168 32.60 -19.98 -16.95
N ALA A 169 31.47 -20.39 -17.52
CA ALA A 169 30.14 -20.04 -17.04
C ALA A 169 29.94 -20.53 -15.58
N PRO A 170 29.60 -19.64 -14.62
CA PRO A 170 29.63 -19.98 -13.20
C PRO A 170 28.50 -20.93 -12.78
N MET A 171 27.46 -21.07 -13.61
CA MET A 171 26.32 -21.97 -13.44
C MET A 171 25.98 -22.68 -14.77
N PRO A 172 25.72 -24.01 -14.78
CA PRO A 172 25.38 -24.74 -16.00
C PRO A 172 23.90 -24.62 -16.41
N PHE A 173 23.12 -23.78 -15.73
CA PHE A 173 21.68 -23.64 -15.92
C PHE A 173 21.22 -22.18 -15.72
N ALA A 174 20.05 -21.87 -16.25
CA ALA A 174 19.28 -20.67 -15.90
C ALA A 174 17.92 -21.09 -15.31
N PHE A 175 17.48 -20.43 -14.24
CA PHE A 175 16.20 -20.68 -13.56
C PHE A 175 15.38 -19.39 -13.49
N ALA A 176 14.08 -19.50 -13.76
CA ALA A 176 13.11 -18.42 -13.62
C ALA A 176 11.83 -18.96 -12.96
N GLU A 177 11.18 -18.12 -12.16
CA GLU A 177 9.94 -18.46 -11.45
C GLU A 177 8.90 -17.36 -11.69
N LEU A 178 7.72 -17.76 -12.16
CA LEU A 178 6.54 -16.94 -12.26
C LEU A 178 5.59 -17.35 -11.13
N PRO A 179 5.61 -16.66 -9.99
CA PRO A 179 4.74 -16.99 -8.87
C PRO A 179 3.27 -16.76 -9.28
N GLY A 180 2.42 -17.75 -9.00
CA GLY A 180 1.00 -17.68 -9.35
C GLY A 180 0.30 -16.46 -8.73
N ALA A 181 -0.44 -15.72 -9.57
CA ALA A 181 -1.27 -14.58 -9.19
C ALA A 181 -0.61 -13.49 -8.31
N MET A 182 0.30 -12.70 -8.90
CA MET A 182 0.62 -11.37 -8.37
C MET A 182 -0.67 -10.52 -8.36
N ARG A 183 -1.19 -10.20 -7.16
CA ARG A 183 -2.58 -9.75 -6.96
C ARG A 183 -2.89 -8.42 -7.66
N GLY A 184 -3.67 -8.49 -8.74
CA GLY A 184 -4.42 -7.36 -9.31
C GLY A 184 -3.94 -6.84 -10.67
N LEU A 185 -2.79 -7.28 -11.16
CA LEU A 185 -2.25 -6.85 -12.46
C LEU A 185 -2.57 -7.83 -13.60
N SER A 186 -2.57 -9.15 -13.33
CA SER A 186 -2.90 -10.19 -14.33
C SER A 186 -3.65 -11.37 -13.68
N PRO A 187 -5.00 -11.34 -13.64
CA PRO A 187 -5.81 -12.50 -13.27
C PRO A 187 -5.59 -13.68 -14.25
N GLY A 188 -5.73 -14.92 -13.77
CA GLY A 188 -5.53 -16.14 -14.58
C GLY A 188 -4.08 -16.62 -14.80
N VAL A 189 -3.05 -15.93 -14.28
CA VAL A 189 -1.65 -16.39 -14.40
C VAL A 189 -1.34 -17.47 -13.36
N ALA A 190 -1.22 -18.72 -13.82
CA ALA A 190 -0.82 -19.87 -13.01
C ALA A 190 0.67 -19.83 -12.63
N HIS A 191 1.01 -20.52 -11.53
CA HIS A 191 2.41 -20.68 -11.13
C HIS A 191 3.19 -21.42 -12.22
N ARG A 192 4.36 -20.91 -12.62
CA ARG A 192 5.29 -21.63 -13.49
C ARG A 192 6.70 -21.55 -12.94
N ASP A 193 7.41 -22.67 -13.00
CA ASP A 193 8.85 -22.76 -12.82
C ASP A 193 9.47 -23.06 -14.19
N ALA A 194 10.55 -22.37 -14.58
CA ALA A 194 11.31 -22.68 -15.77
C ALA A 194 12.77 -22.97 -15.43
N LEU A 195 13.30 -24.07 -15.97
CA LEU A 195 14.71 -24.44 -15.86
C LEU A 195 15.26 -24.75 -17.24
N ARG A 196 16.30 -24.02 -17.64
CA ARG A 196 17.13 -24.35 -18.79
C ARG A 196 18.44 -24.97 -18.32
N LEU A 197 18.73 -26.19 -18.76
CA LEU A 197 19.95 -26.94 -18.47
C LEU A 197 20.60 -27.35 -19.81
N GLY A 198 21.57 -26.57 -20.26
CA GLY A 198 22.14 -26.67 -21.61
C GLY A 198 21.13 -26.32 -22.70
N ASP A 199 20.95 -27.23 -23.67
CA ASP A 199 20.01 -27.08 -24.78
C ASP A 199 18.54 -27.38 -24.38
N LEU A 200 18.30 -28.05 -23.24
CA LEU A 200 16.95 -28.40 -22.78
C LEU A 200 16.36 -27.34 -21.85
N LYS A 201 15.09 -26.98 -22.08
CA LYS A 201 14.30 -26.13 -21.20
C LYS A 201 13.01 -26.84 -20.79
N LEU A 202 12.74 -26.87 -19.50
CA LEU A 202 11.49 -27.33 -18.92
C LEU A 202 10.72 -26.12 -18.41
N VAL A 203 9.46 -25.97 -18.82
CA VAL A 203 8.45 -25.14 -18.15
C VAL A 203 7.51 -26.08 -17.40
N TRP A 204 7.31 -25.84 -16.11
CA TRP A 204 6.59 -26.72 -15.19
C TRP A 204 5.57 -25.92 -14.38
N ASN A 205 4.30 -26.34 -14.43
CA ASN A 205 3.27 -25.83 -13.53
C ASN A 205 3.08 -26.83 -12.37
N PRO A 206 3.47 -26.47 -11.12
CA PRO A 206 3.29 -27.35 -9.97
C PRO A 206 1.82 -27.47 -9.51
N THR A 207 0.92 -26.59 -9.98
CA THR A 207 -0.48 -26.53 -9.54
C THR A 207 -1.37 -27.56 -10.25
N ASP A 208 -1.23 -27.71 -11.56
CA ASP A 208 -2.01 -28.65 -12.40
C ASP A 208 -1.18 -29.84 -12.91
N ALA A 209 0.11 -29.88 -12.55
CA ALA A 209 1.09 -30.87 -12.98
C ALA A 209 1.38 -30.90 -14.50
N VAL A 210 1.14 -29.82 -15.23
CA VAL A 210 1.50 -29.69 -16.65
C VAL A 210 2.99 -29.44 -16.80
N ALA A 211 3.62 -30.21 -17.71
CA ALA A 211 5.02 -30.08 -18.09
C ALA A 211 5.15 -29.80 -19.59
N GLU A 212 6.04 -28.87 -19.93
CA GLU A 212 6.39 -28.50 -21.29
C GLU A 212 7.91 -28.55 -21.43
N LEU A 213 8.42 -29.37 -22.35
CA LEU A 213 9.87 -29.60 -22.50
C LEU A 213 10.30 -29.25 -23.92
N TYR A 214 11.30 -28.39 -24.05
CA TYR A 214 11.80 -27.88 -25.32
C TYR A 214 13.29 -28.18 -25.48
N ASP A 215 13.71 -28.40 -26.73
CA ASP A 215 15.11 -28.49 -27.14
C ASP A 215 15.43 -27.20 -27.91
N LEU A 216 15.95 -26.19 -27.21
CA LEU A 216 16.11 -24.83 -27.72
C LEU A 216 17.15 -24.71 -28.85
N LYS A 217 17.91 -25.78 -29.12
CA LYS A 217 18.84 -25.86 -30.25
C LYS A 217 18.15 -26.33 -31.53
N ALA A 218 17.18 -27.23 -31.41
CA ALA A 218 16.34 -27.69 -32.52
C ALA A 218 15.06 -26.84 -32.71
N ASP A 219 14.61 -26.19 -31.64
CA ASP A 219 13.34 -25.45 -31.53
C ASP A 219 13.53 -24.19 -30.66
N PRO A 220 14.21 -23.14 -31.16
CA PRO A 220 14.53 -21.93 -30.41
C PRO A 220 13.32 -21.02 -30.15
N ILE A 221 12.13 -21.40 -30.62
CA ILE A 221 10.86 -20.67 -30.48
C ILE A 221 9.79 -21.47 -29.71
N GLU A 222 10.16 -22.62 -29.14
CA GLU A 222 9.33 -23.40 -28.20
C GLU A 222 7.97 -23.90 -28.76
N GLU A 223 7.88 -24.15 -30.07
CA GLU A 223 6.64 -24.67 -30.68
C GLU A 223 6.41 -26.18 -30.46
N ARG A 224 7.44 -26.95 -30.09
CA ARG A 224 7.44 -28.43 -30.13
C ARG A 224 7.65 -29.06 -28.75
N ASN A 225 6.61 -29.06 -27.93
CA ASN A 225 6.64 -29.71 -26.62
C ASN A 225 6.97 -31.22 -26.72
N LEU A 226 8.12 -31.61 -26.14
CA LEU A 226 8.68 -32.95 -26.08
C LEU A 226 8.35 -33.72 -24.80
N ALA A 227 7.61 -33.14 -23.84
CA ALA A 227 7.44 -33.70 -22.49
C ALA A 227 6.89 -35.13 -22.48
N THR A 228 5.96 -35.45 -23.39
CA THR A 228 5.39 -36.80 -23.56
C THR A 228 6.33 -37.79 -24.26
N ARG A 229 7.35 -37.29 -24.97
CA ARG A 229 8.34 -38.09 -25.71
C ARG A 229 9.65 -38.30 -24.94
N ARG A 230 9.94 -37.44 -23.96
CA ARG A 230 11.14 -37.48 -23.10
C ARG A 230 10.77 -37.33 -21.60
N PRO A 231 9.93 -38.23 -21.05
CA PRO A 231 9.47 -38.11 -19.66
C PRO A 231 10.62 -38.19 -18.64
N ASP A 232 11.68 -38.94 -18.93
CA ASP A 232 12.85 -39.06 -18.03
C ASP A 232 13.59 -37.71 -17.87
N ASP A 233 13.66 -36.91 -18.94
CA ASP A 233 14.20 -35.55 -18.86
C ASP A 233 13.29 -34.61 -18.07
N VAL A 234 11.96 -34.74 -18.22
CA VAL A 234 11.01 -33.98 -17.39
C VAL A 234 11.21 -34.29 -15.91
N VAL A 235 11.34 -35.56 -15.54
CA VAL A 235 11.62 -35.96 -14.15
C VAL A 235 12.96 -35.40 -13.68
N ARG A 236 14.03 -35.56 -14.49
CA ARG A 236 15.38 -35.05 -14.18
C ARG A 236 15.40 -33.55 -13.93
N LEU A 237 14.81 -32.75 -14.82
CA LEU A 237 14.80 -31.29 -14.70
C LEU A 237 13.89 -30.82 -13.55
N ARG A 238 12.77 -31.50 -13.27
CA ARG A 238 11.95 -31.24 -12.07
C ARG A 238 12.70 -31.49 -10.76
N SER A 239 13.51 -32.55 -10.69
CA SER A 239 14.35 -32.81 -9.51
C SER A 239 15.41 -31.71 -9.31
N VAL A 240 15.97 -31.15 -10.37
CA VAL A 240 16.87 -29.99 -10.28
C VAL A 240 16.11 -28.75 -9.79
N ILE A 241 14.93 -28.43 -10.35
CA ILE A 241 14.09 -27.32 -9.85
C ILE A 241 13.84 -27.44 -8.33
N ALA A 242 13.46 -28.63 -7.86
CA ALA A 242 13.20 -28.85 -6.43
C ALA A 242 14.45 -28.55 -5.56
N ALA A 243 15.61 -29.09 -5.94
CA ALA A 243 16.87 -28.86 -5.24
C ALA A 243 17.28 -27.37 -5.24
N LEU A 244 17.10 -26.67 -6.36
CA LEU A 244 17.39 -25.24 -6.46
C LEU A 244 16.48 -24.40 -5.56
N LYS A 245 15.19 -24.72 -5.50
CA LYS A 245 14.25 -23.98 -4.64
C LYS A 245 14.53 -24.22 -3.15
N ASP A 246 14.96 -25.42 -2.77
CA ASP A 246 15.41 -25.69 -1.39
C ASP A 246 16.70 -24.95 -1.02
N GLU A 247 17.66 -24.87 -1.94
CA GLU A 247 18.89 -24.09 -1.75
C GLU A 247 18.61 -22.59 -1.69
N CYS A 248 17.76 -22.06 -2.58
CA CYS A 248 17.31 -20.66 -2.52
C CYS A 248 16.63 -20.34 -1.18
N ARG A 249 15.79 -21.24 -0.65
CA ARG A 249 15.21 -21.09 0.69
C ARG A 249 16.29 -21.12 1.79
N ARG A 250 17.36 -21.89 1.64
CA ARG A 250 18.50 -21.91 2.59
C ARG A 250 19.25 -20.59 2.58
N ILE A 251 19.61 -20.09 1.40
CA ILE A 251 20.31 -18.82 1.18
C ILE A 251 19.46 -17.65 1.69
N ASN A 252 18.19 -17.56 1.30
CA ASN A 252 17.30 -16.49 1.74
C ASN A 252 17.09 -16.48 3.27
N ARG A 253 17.10 -17.65 3.93
CA ARG A 253 17.06 -17.72 5.40
C ARG A 253 18.34 -17.16 6.05
N ALA A 254 19.51 -17.42 5.47
CA ALA A 254 20.77 -16.81 5.92
C ALA A 254 20.75 -15.30 5.69
N ALA A 255 20.32 -14.83 4.52
CA ALA A 255 20.15 -13.41 4.22
C ALA A 255 19.24 -12.71 5.25
N THR A 256 18.08 -13.28 5.57
CA THR A 256 17.18 -12.70 6.59
C THR A 256 17.72 -12.74 8.03
N ALA A 257 18.76 -13.54 8.30
CA ALA A 257 19.40 -13.63 9.61
C ALA A 257 20.49 -12.57 9.80
N GLU A 258 21.18 -12.16 8.72
CA GLU A 258 22.27 -11.17 8.76
C GLU A 258 21.84 -9.78 8.29
N ASP A 259 20.90 -9.70 7.32
CA ASP A 259 20.50 -8.46 6.62
C ASP A 259 19.13 -7.91 7.11
N SER A 260 18.81 -8.22 8.36
CA SER A 260 18.23 -7.14 9.16
C SER A 260 19.28 -6.01 9.22
N PRO A 261 18.88 -4.75 9.49
CA PRO A 261 19.82 -3.79 10.07
C PRO A 261 20.42 -4.38 11.37
N PRO A 262 21.14 -3.60 12.20
CA PRO A 262 20.85 -3.69 13.62
C PRO A 262 19.35 -3.40 13.83
N SER A 263 18.51 -4.42 13.62
CA SER A 263 17.43 -4.68 14.56
C SER A 263 18.10 -4.52 15.91
N ARG A 264 17.54 -3.64 16.73
CA ARG A 264 18.03 -3.50 18.10
C ARG A 264 17.83 -4.88 18.74
N SER A 265 18.88 -5.70 18.73
CA SER A 265 19.00 -7.07 19.23
C SER A 265 17.73 -7.93 19.21
N ALA A 266 17.01 -8.01 18.07
CA ALA A 266 15.70 -8.67 17.97
C ALA A 266 14.80 -8.42 19.20
N ARG A 267 14.81 -7.18 19.72
CA ARG A 267 14.20 -6.82 21.00
C ARG A 267 12.75 -7.24 20.98
N ASP A 268 12.42 -8.18 21.86
CA ASP A 268 11.03 -8.53 22.14
C ASP A 268 10.31 -7.21 22.48
N PRO A 269 9.35 -6.76 21.65
CA PRO A 269 8.69 -5.47 21.87
C PRO A 269 7.93 -5.43 23.19
N VAL A 270 7.60 -6.60 23.77
CA VAL A 270 7.02 -6.72 25.11
C VAL A 270 8.10 -6.61 26.19
N ALA A 271 9.30 -7.12 25.99
CA ALA A 271 10.44 -6.92 26.89
C ALA A 271 10.91 -5.46 26.88
N ASP A 272 10.97 -4.82 25.71
CA ASP A 272 11.26 -3.39 25.56
C ASP A 272 10.20 -2.54 26.24
N ALA A 273 8.91 -2.78 25.95
CA ALA A 273 7.82 -2.08 26.61
C ALA A 273 7.84 -2.32 28.14
N ARG A 274 8.14 -3.53 28.60
CA ARG A 274 8.32 -3.84 30.03
C ARG A 274 9.47 -3.04 30.64
N ALA A 275 10.61 -2.90 29.96
CA ALA A 275 11.75 -2.12 30.44
C ALA A 275 11.41 -0.63 30.52
N THR A 276 10.83 -0.06 29.46
CA THR A 276 10.33 1.33 29.45
C THR A 276 9.32 1.57 30.56
N LEU A 277 8.32 0.70 30.72
CA LEU A 277 7.26 0.82 31.72
C LEU A 277 7.70 0.53 33.17
N ALA A 278 8.83 -0.14 33.38
CA ALA A 278 9.44 -0.35 34.69
C ALA A 278 10.27 0.84 35.19
N THR A 279 10.42 1.89 34.37
CA THR A 279 11.19 3.11 34.69
C THR A 279 10.32 4.37 34.55
N ASP A 280 10.82 5.52 34.99
CA ASP A 280 10.14 6.82 34.78
C ASP A 280 10.40 7.36 33.35
N ALA A 281 10.26 6.49 32.34
CA ALA A 281 10.61 6.79 30.96
C ALA A 281 9.74 7.92 30.37
N PRO A 282 10.31 8.74 29.46
CA PRO A 282 9.62 9.84 28.77
C PRO A 282 8.23 9.46 28.25
N TRP A 283 7.22 10.35 28.37
CA TRP A 283 5.88 10.05 27.85
C TRP A 283 5.86 9.69 26.35
N GLY A 284 6.78 10.23 25.54
CA GLY A 284 6.94 9.84 24.14
C GLY A 284 7.32 8.36 23.98
N GLU A 285 8.29 7.88 24.76
CA GLU A 285 8.70 6.47 24.81
C GLU A 285 7.60 5.57 25.39
N VAL A 286 6.88 6.04 26.42
CA VAL A 286 5.72 5.32 26.98
C VAL A 286 4.63 5.15 25.93
N VAL A 287 4.32 6.18 25.13
CA VAL A 287 3.36 6.07 24.02
C VAL A 287 3.86 5.05 22.99
N ALA A 288 5.13 5.06 22.61
CA ALA A 288 5.70 4.08 21.69
C ALA A 288 5.64 2.63 22.24
N ALA A 289 5.91 2.44 23.53
CA ALA A 289 5.78 1.16 24.22
C ALA A 289 4.32 0.66 24.25
N LEU A 290 3.36 1.56 24.50
CA LEU A 290 1.93 1.21 24.48
C LEU A 290 1.44 0.86 23.07
N GLU A 291 1.89 1.56 22.03
CA GLU A 291 1.63 1.20 20.62
C GLU A 291 2.19 -0.20 20.29
N ALA A 292 3.40 -0.52 20.75
CA ALA A 292 3.99 -1.85 20.58
C ALA A 292 3.19 -2.94 21.30
N LEU A 293 2.68 -2.66 22.51
CA LEU A 293 1.79 -3.57 23.26
C LEU A 293 0.40 -3.73 22.62
N LEU A 294 -0.08 -2.75 21.84
CA LEU A 294 -1.30 -2.88 21.04
C LEU A 294 -1.11 -3.79 19.82
N ASP A 295 0.11 -3.88 19.28
CA ASP A 295 0.46 -4.83 18.20
C ASP A 295 0.88 -6.22 18.73
N ALA A 296 1.19 -6.34 20.03
CA ALA A 296 1.61 -7.60 20.66
C ALA A 296 0.43 -8.55 21.01
N PRO A 297 0.70 -9.85 21.23
CA PRO A 297 -0.27 -10.81 21.77
C PRO A 297 -0.77 -10.40 23.16
N ALA A 298 -2.09 -10.45 23.37
CA ALA A 298 -2.71 -9.95 24.59
C ALA A 298 -2.19 -10.60 25.89
N ASP A 299 -1.89 -11.90 25.88
CA ASP A 299 -1.36 -12.61 27.05
C ASP A 299 0.01 -12.08 27.51
N ALA A 300 0.82 -11.55 26.58
CA ALA A 300 2.11 -10.96 26.88
C ALA A 300 1.94 -9.59 27.58
N SER A 301 0.96 -8.80 27.14
CA SER A 301 0.58 -7.53 27.77
C SER A 301 -0.08 -7.71 29.15
N LYS A 302 -0.76 -8.83 29.39
CA LYS A 302 -1.47 -9.13 30.66
C LYS A 302 -0.56 -9.12 31.89
N GLN A 303 0.71 -9.49 31.71
CA GLN A 303 1.71 -9.46 32.78
C GLN A 303 2.14 -8.04 33.20
N LEU A 304 1.77 -7.01 32.43
CA LEU A 304 2.16 -5.62 32.63
C LEU A 304 1.06 -4.76 33.26
N ALA A 305 -0.08 -5.35 33.64
CA ALA A 305 -1.20 -4.63 34.26
C ALA A 305 -0.79 -3.73 35.45
N PRO A 306 0.09 -4.16 36.38
CA PRO A 306 0.55 -3.30 37.49
C PRO A 306 1.32 -2.05 37.03
N GLN A 307 2.03 -2.12 35.90
CA GLN A 307 2.74 -0.98 35.32
C GLN A 307 1.82 -0.10 34.45
N LEU A 308 0.76 -0.68 33.88
CA LEU A 308 -0.20 0.02 33.02
C LEU A 308 -1.25 0.81 33.81
N GLN A 309 -1.74 0.29 34.94
CA GLN A 309 -2.80 0.94 35.74
C GLN A 309 -2.41 2.36 36.23
N PRO A 310 -1.18 2.64 36.71
CA PRO A 310 -0.77 4.00 37.08
C PRO A 310 -0.82 5.01 35.91
N LEU A 311 -0.65 4.55 34.66
CA LEU A 311 -0.67 5.42 33.48
C LEU A 311 -2.06 5.97 33.15
N LEU A 312 -3.12 5.40 33.75
CA LEU A 312 -4.50 5.90 33.61
C LEU A 312 -4.68 7.30 34.20
N ALA A 313 -3.81 7.69 35.15
CA ALA A 313 -3.74 9.04 35.70
C ALA A 313 -2.77 9.97 34.94
N GLY A 314 -2.13 9.47 33.87
CA GLY A 314 -1.22 10.24 33.02
C GLY A 314 -1.93 11.13 32.00
N PRO A 315 -1.18 11.77 31.09
CA PRO A 315 -1.74 12.61 30.03
C PRO A 315 -2.77 11.86 29.17
N PRO A 316 -3.81 12.51 28.62
CA PRO A 316 -4.94 11.82 27.97
C PRO A 316 -4.52 10.86 26.84
N ILE A 317 -3.54 11.25 26.03
CA ILE A 317 -2.95 10.43 24.95
C ILE A 317 -2.29 9.13 25.48
N VAL A 318 -1.74 9.16 26.70
CA VAL A 318 -1.15 8.00 27.39
C VAL A 318 -2.25 7.16 28.03
N ALA A 319 -3.14 7.80 28.81
CA ALA A 319 -4.20 7.15 29.55
C ALA A 319 -5.14 6.34 28.63
N ARG A 320 -5.53 6.90 27.47
CA ARG A 320 -6.36 6.21 26.47
C ARG A 320 -5.70 4.95 25.91
N ARG A 321 -4.39 5.00 25.62
CA ARG A 321 -3.62 3.83 25.13
C ARG A 321 -3.45 2.78 26.23
N ALA A 322 -3.09 3.18 27.44
CA ALA A 322 -2.97 2.29 28.59
C ALA A 322 -4.31 1.59 28.88
N ALA A 323 -5.42 2.33 28.83
CA ALA A 323 -6.76 1.79 28.98
C ALA A 323 -7.12 0.78 27.88
N TRP A 324 -6.76 1.03 26.62
CA TRP A 324 -6.99 0.07 25.53
C TRP A 324 -6.12 -1.18 25.67
N VAL A 325 -4.84 -1.06 26.05
CA VAL A 325 -3.97 -2.22 26.33
C VAL A 325 -4.53 -3.04 27.48
N LEU A 326 -4.94 -2.42 28.60
CA LEU A 326 -5.60 -3.10 29.73
C LEU A 326 -6.87 -3.83 29.29
N ALA A 327 -7.74 -3.15 28.53
CA ALA A 327 -8.96 -3.74 28.01
C ALA A 327 -8.72 -4.96 27.11
N ARG A 328 -7.67 -4.95 26.27
CA ARG A 328 -7.23 -6.12 25.48
C ARG A 328 -6.81 -7.31 26.37
N THR A 329 -6.49 -7.10 27.64
CA THR A 329 -6.16 -8.19 28.58
C THR A 329 -7.36 -8.65 29.42
N GLY A 330 -8.51 -7.98 29.28
CA GLY A 330 -9.71 -8.19 30.07
C GLY A 330 -9.75 -7.36 31.38
N ASP A 331 -8.78 -6.48 31.61
CA ASP A 331 -8.77 -5.59 32.77
C ASP A 331 -9.63 -4.34 32.51
N ALA A 332 -10.67 -4.17 33.33
CA ALA A 332 -11.62 -3.07 33.23
C ALA A 332 -11.18 -1.79 33.97
N ALA A 333 -10.01 -1.74 34.60
CA ALA A 333 -9.51 -0.55 35.32
C ALA A 333 -9.50 0.72 34.45
N GLY A 334 -9.23 0.58 33.14
CA GLY A 334 -9.27 1.67 32.18
C GLY A 334 -10.66 2.09 31.67
N ARG A 335 -11.75 1.42 32.08
CA ARG A 335 -13.08 1.58 31.46
C ARG A 335 -13.57 3.03 31.44
N ALA A 336 -13.43 3.77 32.54
CA ALA A 336 -13.88 5.17 32.61
C ALA A 336 -13.15 6.07 31.59
N VAL A 337 -11.86 5.83 31.35
CA VAL A 337 -11.08 6.55 30.33
C VAL A 337 -11.58 6.25 28.92
N LEU A 338 -11.99 5.00 28.66
CA LEU A 338 -12.55 4.58 27.38
C LEU A 338 -13.98 5.10 27.15
N GLU A 339 -14.80 5.20 28.19
CA GLU A 339 -16.14 5.82 28.11
C GLU A 339 -16.05 7.33 27.83
N VAL A 340 -15.11 8.04 28.47
CA VAL A 340 -14.81 9.45 28.16
C VAL A 340 -14.27 9.59 26.74
N ALA A 341 -13.37 8.70 26.29
CA ALA A 341 -12.86 8.72 24.93
C ALA A 341 -13.98 8.49 23.90
N TYR A 342 -14.87 7.52 24.13
CA TYR A 342 -16.02 7.23 23.26
C TYR A 342 -17.04 8.38 23.19
N GLY A 343 -17.13 9.20 24.25
CA GLY A 343 -17.92 10.44 24.25
C GLY A 343 -17.27 11.63 23.52
N SER A 344 -16.08 11.46 22.94
CA SER A 344 -15.36 12.54 22.24
C SER A 344 -16.03 12.92 20.91
N GLY A 345 -15.92 14.21 20.56
CA GLY A 345 -16.24 14.73 19.22
C GLY A 345 -15.13 14.52 18.18
N ASP A 346 -13.94 14.09 18.59
CA ASP A 346 -12.84 13.71 17.68
C ASP A 346 -13.02 12.24 17.26
N ASP A 347 -13.13 12.00 15.94
CA ASP A 347 -13.35 10.67 15.37
C ASP A 347 -12.28 9.66 15.83
N LEU A 348 -10.99 10.01 15.87
CA LEU A 348 -9.94 9.06 16.30
C LEU A 348 -10.10 8.69 17.78
N VAL A 349 -10.28 9.68 18.66
CA VAL A 349 -10.43 9.45 20.12
C VAL A 349 -11.71 8.67 20.41
N LYS A 350 -12.82 8.99 19.73
CA LYS A 350 -14.09 8.25 19.81
C LYS A 350 -13.88 6.78 19.46
N LEU A 351 -13.22 6.53 18.33
CA LEU A 351 -12.95 5.20 17.83
C LEU A 351 -12.02 4.43 18.80
N ILE A 352 -10.94 5.04 19.33
CA ILE A 352 -10.10 4.39 20.37
C ILE A 352 -10.95 3.96 21.58
N GLY A 353 -11.87 4.81 22.03
CA GLY A 353 -12.85 4.47 23.07
C GLY A 353 -13.72 3.28 22.70
N ALA A 354 -14.33 3.30 21.50
CA ALA A 354 -15.15 2.21 20.98
C ALA A 354 -14.40 0.87 20.88
N ALA A 355 -13.16 0.87 20.40
CA ALA A 355 -12.34 -0.34 20.30
C ALA A 355 -11.92 -0.88 21.68
N GLY A 356 -11.55 -0.02 22.64
CA GLY A 356 -11.29 -0.44 24.01
C GLY A 356 -12.54 -1.00 24.71
N LEU A 357 -13.70 -0.37 24.51
CA LEU A 357 -14.97 -0.84 25.04
C LEU A 357 -15.39 -2.20 24.43
N ALA A 358 -15.17 -2.39 23.13
CA ALA A 358 -15.37 -3.67 22.47
C ALA A 358 -14.51 -4.80 23.09
N CYS A 359 -13.25 -4.50 23.44
CA CYS A 359 -12.40 -5.45 24.16
C CYS A 359 -12.95 -5.86 25.55
N LEU A 360 -13.75 -5.00 26.19
CA LEU A 360 -14.43 -5.25 27.47
C LEU A 360 -15.85 -5.85 27.33
N GLY A 361 -16.25 -6.27 26.12
CA GLY A 361 -17.56 -6.88 25.89
C GLY A 361 -18.69 -5.89 25.57
N ASP A 362 -18.39 -4.60 25.43
CA ASP A 362 -19.39 -3.55 25.18
C ASP A 362 -19.55 -3.29 23.68
N SER A 363 -20.72 -3.64 23.13
CA SER A 363 -20.99 -3.61 21.69
C SER A 363 -21.46 -2.25 21.17
N ARG A 364 -21.68 -1.23 22.02
CA ARG A 364 -22.31 0.04 21.63
C ARG A 364 -21.56 0.78 20.52
N GLY A 365 -20.23 0.66 20.48
CA GLY A 365 -19.39 1.30 19.46
C GLY A 365 -19.23 0.54 18.15
N VAL A 366 -19.80 -0.66 17.97
CA VAL A 366 -19.56 -1.50 16.76
C VAL A 366 -19.95 -0.77 15.47
N GLU A 367 -21.09 -0.10 15.46
CA GLU A 367 -21.58 0.62 14.28
C GLU A 367 -20.75 1.88 13.97
N ASP A 368 -20.06 2.47 14.96
CA ASP A 368 -19.06 3.52 14.72
C ASP A 368 -17.76 2.95 14.10
N LEU A 369 -17.38 1.72 14.45
CA LEU A 369 -16.16 1.09 13.94
C LEU A 369 -16.31 0.61 12.49
N ARG A 370 -17.47 0.05 12.12
CA ARG A 370 -17.70 -0.64 10.84
C ARG A 370 -17.34 0.20 9.60
N PRO A 371 -17.81 1.46 9.44
CA PRO A 371 -17.50 2.28 8.26
C PRO A 371 -16.01 2.53 8.02
N TRP A 372 -15.17 2.37 9.06
CA TRP A 372 -13.72 2.57 8.96
C TRP A 372 -12.94 1.31 8.61
N LEU A 373 -13.49 0.10 8.78
CA LEU A 373 -12.72 -1.15 8.67
C LEU A 373 -12.09 -1.32 7.28
N VAL A 374 -12.90 -1.14 6.22
CA VAL A 374 -12.46 -1.23 4.82
C VAL A 374 -11.36 -0.20 4.55
N SER A 375 -11.58 1.07 4.90
CA SER A 375 -10.64 2.14 4.60
C SER A 375 -9.38 2.14 5.49
N LEU A 376 -9.47 1.58 6.70
CA LEU A 376 -8.30 1.36 7.55
C LEU A 376 -7.46 0.16 7.08
N ALA A 377 -7.95 -0.72 6.21
CA ALA A 377 -7.20 -1.89 5.75
C ALA A 377 -5.81 -1.54 5.14
N HIS A 378 -5.65 -0.32 4.62
CA HIS A 378 -4.40 0.24 4.11
C HIS A 378 -3.40 0.59 5.22
N ARG A 379 -3.90 0.95 6.41
CA ARG A 379 -3.15 0.97 7.67
C ARG A 379 -3.34 -0.35 8.39
N ALA A 380 -2.89 -1.43 7.77
CA ALA A 380 -3.22 -2.79 8.15
C ALA A 380 -2.86 -3.19 9.60
N LYS A 381 -1.78 -2.63 10.20
CA LYS A 381 -1.49 -2.78 11.64
C LYS A 381 -2.58 -2.13 12.50
N THR A 382 -2.93 -0.88 12.19
CA THR A 382 -4.04 -0.18 12.82
C THR A 382 -5.32 -1.01 12.68
N CYS A 383 -5.75 -1.34 11.46
CA CYS A 383 -6.96 -2.14 11.17
C CYS A 383 -7.02 -3.47 11.95
N ALA A 384 -5.89 -4.18 12.05
CA ALA A 384 -5.80 -5.44 12.81
C ALA A 384 -6.22 -5.30 14.28
N ARG A 385 -5.92 -4.17 14.93
CA ARG A 385 -6.31 -3.91 16.34
C ARG A 385 -7.82 -3.75 16.52
N TRP A 386 -8.53 -3.23 15.51
CA TRP A 386 -10.00 -3.11 15.54
C TRP A 386 -10.66 -4.46 15.32
N ILE A 387 -10.12 -5.28 14.41
CA ILE A 387 -10.60 -6.64 14.18
C ILE A 387 -10.33 -7.53 15.42
N ASP A 388 -9.19 -7.39 16.10
CA ASP A 388 -8.92 -8.03 17.40
C ASP A 388 -9.90 -7.56 18.50
N ALA A 389 -10.24 -6.27 18.54
CA ALA A 389 -11.26 -5.76 19.46
C ALA A 389 -12.66 -6.34 19.17
N LEU A 390 -13.05 -6.39 17.90
CA LEU A 390 -14.34 -6.95 17.45
C LEU A 390 -14.41 -8.48 17.65
N ALA A 391 -13.28 -9.19 17.58
CA ALA A 391 -13.20 -10.63 17.87
C ALA A 391 -13.62 -10.96 19.31
N ARG A 392 -13.39 -10.04 20.26
CA ARG A 392 -13.75 -10.22 21.68
C ARG A 392 -15.25 -10.12 21.92
N LEU A 393 -15.95 -9.30 21.13
CA LEU A 393 -17.41 -9.28 21.09
C LEU A 393 -18.01 -10.54 20.45
N ARG A 394 -17.20 -11.36 19.76
CA ARG A 394 -17.63 -12.49 18.90
C ARG A 394 -18.73 -12.10 17.91
N THR A 395 -18.78 -10.81 17.54
CA THR A 395 -19.85 -10.28 16.69
C THR A 395 -19.60 -10.61 15.23
N PHE A 396 -20.63 -11.17 14.59
CA PHE A 396 -20.65 -11.41 13.14
C PHE A 396 -21.19 -10.20 12.36
N ALA A 397 -21.56 -9.10 13.04
CA ALA A 397 -22.10 -7.90 12.40
C ALA A 397 -21.14 -7.26 11.37
N VAL A 398 -19.83 -7.44 11.57
CA VAL A 398 -18.76 -6.87 10.72
C VAL A 398 -18.36 -7.77 9.54
N ALA A 399 -19.12 -8.85 9.30
CA ALA A 399 -18.85 -9.78 8.21
C ALA A 399 -18.87 -9.16 6.80
N PRO A 400 -19.77 -8.22 6.45
CA PRO A 400 -19.74 -7.56 5.14
C PRO A 400 -18.40 -6.86 4.89
N GLU A 401 -17.92 -6.08 5.87
CA GLU A 401 -16.67 -5.33 5.76
C GLU A 401 -15.46 -6.27 5.71
N VAL A 402 -15.46 -7.37 6.47
CA VAL A 402 -14.39 -8.37 6.42
C VAL A 402 -14.35 -9.09 5.06
N VAL A 403 -15.51 -9.43 4.47
CA VAL A 403 -15.58 -9.99 3.11
C VAL A 403 -14.99 -9.01 2.11
N GLU A 404 -15.29 -7.72 2.20
CA GLU A 404 -14.73 -6.68 1.33
C GLU A 404 -13.21 -6.51 1.51
N ILE A 405 -12.71 -6.50 2.75
CA ILE A 405 -11.27 -6.44 3.06
C ILE A 405 -10.52 -7.63 2.45
N LEU A 406 -11.07 -8.84 2.57
CA LEU A 406 -10.45 -10.06 2.05
C LEU A 406 -10.54 -10.18 0.51
N ALA A 407 -11.60 -9.66 -0.09
CA ALA A 407 -11.81 -9.66 -1.53
C ALA A 407 -10.82 -8.76 -2.29
N ASN A 408 -10.21 -7.80 -1.61
CA ASN A 408 -9.22 -6.90 -2.20
C ASN A 408 -7.82 -7.52 -2.25
N GLY A 409 -7.11 -7.22 -3.34
CA GLY A 409 -5.75 -7.69 -3.58
C GLY A 409 -4.74 -7.14 -2.57
N TYR A 410 -3.88 -8.02 -2.06
CA TYR A 410 -2.74 -7.73 -1.16
C TYR A 410 -3.08 -6.96 0.13
N ARG A 411 -2.96 -7.64 1.28
CA ARG A 411 -3.15 -7.07 2.62
C ARG A 411 -2.08 -7.63 3.57
N HIS A 412 -1.59 -6.80 4.49
CA HIS A 412 -0.46 -7.12 5.38
C HIS A 412 -0.79 -8.32 6.29
N HIS A 413 0.22 -9.14 6.60
CA HIS A 413 0.09 -10.36 7.41
C HIS A 413 -0.67 -10.13 8.74
N SER A 414 -0.38 -9.04 9.45
CA SER A 414 -1.04 -8.74 10.75
C SER A 414 -2.56 -8.61 10.63
N LEU A 415 -3.06 -8.04 9.54
CA LEU A 415 -4.49 -7.88 9.30
C LEU A 415 -5.15 -9.23 8.97
N LEU A 416 -4.51 -10.03 8.14
CA LEU A 416 -5.00 -11.37 7.79
C LEU A 416 -4.99 -12.30 9.02
N VAL A 417 -3.97 -12.22 9.88
CA VAL A 417 -3.92 -12.94 11.17
C VAL A 417 -5.04 -12.48 12.11
N ALA A 418 -5.33 -11.18 12.21
CA ALA A 418 -6.46 -10.69 13.00
C ALA A 418 -7.81 -11.15 12.43
N VAL A 419 -7.98 -11.21 11.11
CA VAL A 419 -9.18 -11.77 10.47
C VAL A 419 -9.32 -13.27 10.76
N ILE A 420 -8.24 -14.05 10.71
CA ILE A 420 -8.26 -15.48 11.10
C ILE A 420 -8.67 -15.64 12.57
N ALA A 421 -8.17 -14.78 13.46
CA ALA A 421 -8.53 -14.80 14.88
C ALA A 421 -10.01 -14.43 15.10
N TRP A 422 -10.52 -13.40 14.42
CA TRP A 422 -11.95 -13.04 14.44
C TRP A 422 -12.83 -14.17 13.89
N LEU A 423 -12.49 -14.74 12.73
CA LEU A 423 -13.20 -15.87 12.13
C LEU A 423 -13.22 -17.12 13.02
N ALA A 424 -12.15 -17.35 13.80
CA ALA A 424 -12.10 -18.43 14.77
C ALA A 424 -12.94 -18.14 16.04
N ALA A 425 -13.09 -16.87 16.42
CA ALA A 425 -13.80 -16.43 17.62
C ALA A 425 -15.32 -16.29 17.42
N VAL A 426 -15.80 -15.96 16.22
CA VAL A 426 -17.24 -15.89 15.92
C VAL A 426 -17.91 -17.26 15.94
N GLU A 427 -19.19 -17.29 16.31
CA GLU A 427 -20.01 -18.50 16.38
C GLU A 427 -21.16 -18.46 15.37
N GLY A 428 -21.27 -19.51 14.56
CA GLY A 428 -22.35 -19.67 13.59
C GLY A 428 -21.92 -20.47 12.37
N GLU A 429 -22.90 -21.03 11.66
CA GLU A 429 -22.66 -21.61 10.35
C GLU A 429 -22.37 -20.52 9.30
N ASP A 430 -22.98 -19.35 9.49
CA ASP A 430 -22.92 -18.16 8.63
C ASP A 430 -21.48 -17.69 8.33
N ALA A 431 -20.54 -17.91 9.27
CA ALA A 431 -19.13 -17.57 9.09
C ALA A 431 -18.41 -18.40 8.02
N THR A 432 -18.97 -19.55 7.62
CA THR A 432 -18.36 -20.48 6.66
C THR A 432 -18.03 -19.80 5.33
N GLY A 433 -18.93 -18.97 4.79
CA GLY A 433 -18.69 -18.26 3.53
C GLY A 433 -17.54 -17.25 3.60
N VAL A 434 -17.29 -16.67 4.79
CA VAL A 434 -16.25 -15.65 5.01
C VAL A 434 -14.84 -16.26 5.15
N TRP A 435 -14.72 -17.56 5.40
CA TRP A 435 -13.42 -18.26 5.37
C TRP A 435 -12.86 -18.42 3.95
N ILE A 436 -13.71 -18.59 2.93
CA ILE A 436 -13.29 -18.97 1.57
C ILE A 436 -12.22 -18.02 0.97
N PRO A 437 -12.35 -16.68 1.05
CA PRO A 437 -11.37 -15.75 0.46
C PRO A 437 -9.96 -15.83 1.06
N ILE A 438 -9.81 -16.26 2.32
CA ILE A 438 -8.52 -16.34 3.02
C ILE A 438 -7.90 -17.75 2.97
N LEU A 439 -8.70 -18.79 2.72
CA LEU A 439 -8.23 -20.18 2.64
C LEU A 439 -7.39 -20.47 1.38
N SER A 440 -7.59 -19.69 0.33
CA SER A 440 -6.91 -19.81 -0.98
C SER A 440 -6.19 -18.51 -1.36
N GLY A 441 -5.69 -17.80 -0.33
CA GLY A 441 -4.87 -16.60 -0.52
C GLY A 441 -3.50 -16.91 -1.13
N TRP A 442 -2.94 -15.92 -1.82
CA TRP A 442 -1.59 -15.91 -2.43
C TRP A 442 -0.42 -16.25 -1.48
N ASP A 443 -0.64 -16.10 -0.17
CA ASP A 443 0.36 -16.20 0.89
C ASP A 443 0.27 -17.59 1.54
N PRO A 444 1.24 -18.49 1.32
CA PRO A 444 1.17 -19.88 1.80
C PRO A 444 1.12 -19.99 3.32
N ASP A 445 1.81 -19.10 4.05
CA ASP A 445 1.87 -19.13 5.51
C ASP A 445 0.56 -18.67 6.13
N VAL A 446 -0.03 -17.60 5.59
CA VAL A 446 -1.36 -17.13 6.00
C VAL A 446 -2.44 -18.15 5.60
N ALA A 447 -2.38 -18.72 4.40
CA ALA A 447 -3.31 -19.75 3.96
C ALA A 447 -3.23 -21.01 4.84
N ALA A 448 -2.03 -21.49 5.16
CA ALA A 448 -1.84 -22.62 6.08
C ALA A 448 -2.37 -22.32 7.49
N ARG A 449 -2.14 -21.11 8.02
CA ARG A 449 -2.71 -20.67 9.31
C ARG A 449 -4.25 -20.62 9.27
N ALA A 450 -4.83 -20.09 8.19
CA ALA A 450 -6.26 -20.04 7.98
C ALA A 450 -6.87 -21.44 7.87
N GLN A 451 -6.27 -22.34 7.09
CA GLN A 451 -6.69 -23.73 6.94
C GLN A 451 -6.62 -24.50 8.27
N ALA A 452 -5.56 -24.29 9.06
CA ALA A 452 -5.43 -24.91 10.38
C ALA A 452 -6.49 -24.37 11.37
N ALA A 453 -6.76 -23.07 11.38
CA ALA A 453 -7.80 -22.47 12.21
C ALA A 453 -9.21 -22.93 11.78
N CYS A 454 -9.51 -22.89 10.48
CA CYS A 454 -10.76 -23.38 9.90
C CYS A 454 -10.97 -24.88 10.17
N SER A 455 -9.93 -25.71 10.06
CA SER A 455 -10.02 -27.15 10.35
C SER A 455 -10.33 -27.43 11.82
N ARG A 456 -9.72 -26.68 12.75
CA ARG A 456 -10.08 -26.74 14.19
C ARG A 456 -11.51 -26.26 14.45
N ARG A 457 -11.98 -25.25 13.69
CA ARG A 457 -13.28 -24.59 13.93
C ARG A 457 -14.48 -25.32 13.32
N LEU A 458 -14.32 -25.88 12.13
CA LEU A 458 -15.37 -26.41 11.26
C LEU A 458 -15.19 -27.90 10.91
N GLY A 459 -14.06 -28.52 11.31
CA GLY A 459 -13.67 -29.87 10.93
C GLY A 459 -12.91 -29.92 9.60
N ALA A 460 -11.96 -30.85 9.49
CA ALA A 460 -11.06 -30.96 8.34
C ALA A 460 -11.80 -31.16 7.00
N ASP A 461 -12.90 -31.92 7.00
CA ASP A 461 -13.69 -32.22 5.79
C ASP A 461 -14.51 -31.03 5.30
N ARG A 462 -14.91 -30.12 6.21
CA ARG A 462 -15.53 -28.85 5.82
C ARG A 462 -14.45 -27.89 5.31
N ALA A 463 -13.32 -27.78 6.01
CA ALA A 463 -12.18 -26.96 5.58
C ALA A 463 -11.68 -27.32 4.17
N ARG A 464 -11.47 -28.62 3.85
CA ARG A 464 -11.04 -29.04 2.50
C ARG A 464 -12.03 -28.64 1.39
N ARG A 465 -13.34 -28.70 1.65
CA ARG A 465 -14.36 -28.24 0.69
C ARG A 465 -14.32 -26.73 0.46
N LEU A 466 -14.06 -25.94 1.51
CA LEU A 466 -13.95 -24.48 1.41
C LEU A 466 -12.65 -24.03 0.73
N VAL A 467 -11.56 -24.78 0.88
CA VAL A 467 -10.32 -24.56 0.10
C VAL A 467 -10.60 -24.76 -1.38
N ALA A 468 -11.25 -25.86 -1.77
CA ALA A 468 -11.63 -26.12 -3.17
C ALA A 468 -12.53 -25.00 -3.73
N ALA A 469 -13.54 -24.56 -2.98
CA ALA A 469 -14.40 -23.43 -3.34
C ALA A 469 -13.66 -22.08 -3.45
N GLY A 470 -12.44 -21.96 -2.92
CA GLY A 470 -11.62 -20.77 -3.09
C GLY A 470 -11.09 -20.59 -4.51
N ALA A 471 -10.93 -21.67 -5.28
CA ALA A 471 -10.63 -21.60 -6.70
C ALA A 471 -11.84 -21.07 -7.50
N ASP A 472 -13.04 -21.61 -7.26
CA ASP A 472 -14.29 -21.11 -7.86
C ASP A 472 -14.51 -19.61 -7.56
N LEU A 473 -14.10 -19.11 -6.39
CA LEU A 473 -14.22 -17.69 -6.03
C LEU A 473 -13.29 -16.79 -6.87
N VAL A 474 -12.14 -17.29 -7.33
CA VAL A 474 -11.29 -16.58 -8.29
C VAL A 474 -12.00 -16.53 -9.64
N ASP A 475 -12.55 -17.65 -10.11
CA ASP A 475 -13.31 -17.73 -11.35
C ASP A 475 -14.50 -16.74 -11.37
N VAL A 476 -15.25 -16.60 -10.26
CA VAL A 476 -16.35 -15.61 -10.16
C VAL A 476 -15.92 -14.21 -10.54
N ARG A 477 -14.72 -13.79 -10.13
CA ARG A 477 -14.17 -12.48 -10.49
C ARG A 477 -13.74 -12.48 -11.95
N ASP A 478 -12.85 -13.39 -12.32
CA ASP A 478 -12.13 -13.35 -13.59
C ASP A 478 -13.11 -13.52 -14.78
N LEU A 479 -14.17 -14.31 -14.60
CA LEU A 479 -15.26 -14.47 -15.57
C LEU A 479 -16.17 -13.23 -15.64
N ALA A 480 -16.51 -12.61 -14.51
CA ALA A 480 -17.32 -11.39 -14.50
C ALA A 480 -16.61 -10.19 -15.14
N GLU A 481 -15.29 -10.06 -14.94
CA GLU A 481 -14.44 -9.06 -15.62
C GLU A 481 -14.39 -9.29 -17.14
N GLN A 482 -14.39 -10.56 -17.58
CA GLN A 482 -14.48 -10.95 -18.99
C GLN A 482 -15.90 -10.80 -19.59
N GLY A 483 -16.91 -10.37 -18.81
CA GLY A 483 -18.30 -10.29 -19.24
C GLY A 483 -19.02 -11.64 -19.37
N LYS A 484 -18.40 -12.74 -18.92
CA LYS A 484 -18.95 -14.10 -18.92
C LYS A 484 -19.86 -14.30 -17.72
N PHE A 485 -20.96 -13.54 -17.67
CA PHE A 485 -21.82 -13.49 -16.49
C PHE A 485 -22.49 -14.83 -16.15
N GLU A 486 -22.82 -15.66 -17.13
CA GLU A 486 -23.37 -17.01 -16.90
C GLU A 486 -22.38 -17.91 -16.15
N ASP A 487 -21.14 -18.00 -16.63
CA ASP A 487 -20.09 -18.80 -15.99
C ASP A 487 -19.77 -18.26 -14.58
N ALA A 488 -19.78 -16.93 -14.41
CA ALA A 488 -19.58 -16.27 -13.12
C ALA A 488 -20.72 -16.53 -12.12
N ILE A 489 -21.98 -16.59 -12.58
CA ILE A 489 -23.14 -17.01 -11.77
C ILE A 489 -22.94 -18.46 -11.34
N ALA A 490 -22.63 -19.36 -12.28
CA ALA A 490 -22.43 -20.78 -11.99
C ALA A 490 -21.28 -21.02 -11.00
N ALA A 491 -20.18 -20.25 -11.10
CA ALA A 491 -19.11 -20.28 -10.11
C ALA A 491 -19.59 -19.78 -8.74
N ALA A 492 -20.34 -18.68 -8.68
CA ALA A 492 -20.86 -18.14 -7.42
C ALA A 492 -21.82 -19.11 -6.73
N GLU A 493 -22.63 -19.85 -7.48
CA GLU A 493 -23.45 -20.94 -6.94
C GLU A 493 -22.59 -22.05 -6.31
N ARG A 494 -21.49 -22.48 -6.96
CA ARG A 494 -20.63 -23.54 -6.42
C ARG A 494 -20.00 -23.09 -5.09
N VAL A 495 -19.51 -21.85 -5.02
CA VAL A 495 -19.00 -21.25 -3.78
C VAL A 495 -20.10 -21.20 -2.70
N ALA A 496 -21.31 -20.74 -3.03
CA ALA A 496 -22.43 -20.65 -2.09
C ALA A 496 -22.86 -22.02 -1.56
N ARG A 497 -23.00 -23.03 -2.44
CA ARG A 497 -23.37 -24.40 -2.07
C ARG A 497 -22.28 -25.09 -1.24
N ALA A 498 -21.00 -24.81 -1.50
CA ALA A 498 -19.88 -25.33 -0.70
C ALA A 498 -19.91 -24.84 0.76
N CYS A 499 -20.59 -23.73 1.05
CA CYS A 499 -20.79 -23.24 2.40
C CYS A 499 -21.73 -24.11 3.25
N GLY A 500 -22.52 -25.01 2.63
CA GLY A 500 -23.33 -26.03 3.30
C GLY A 500 -24.78 -25.65 3.64
N SER A 501 -25.10 -24.37 3.74
CA SER A 501 -26.47 -23.85 3.93
C SER A 501 -26.64 -22.48 3.28
N ASP A 502 -27.87 -22.06 2.98
CA ASP A 502 -28.12 -20.77 2.32
C ASP A 502 -27.72 -19.56 3.20
N ALA A 503 -27.85 -19.68 4.52
CA ALA A 503 -27.37 -18.66 5.48
C ALA A 503 -25.84 -18.49 5.42
N ALA A 504 -25.11 -19.59 5.28
CA ALA A 504 -23.66 -19.63 5.15
C ALA A 504 -23.16 -19.22 3.75
N GLY A 505 -23.94 -19.51 2.72
CA GLY A 505 -23.71 -19.09 1.35
C GLY A 505 -24.14 -17.66 1.03
N ALA A 506 -24.79 -16.95 1.98
CA ALA A 506 -25.42 -15.65 1.78
C ALA A 506 -24.60 -14.59 1.02
N PRO A 507 -23.30 -14.30 1.30
CA PRO A 507 -22.55 -13.30 0.53
C PRO A 507 -22.36 -13.73 -0.93
N TRP A 508 -22.31 -15.03 -1.20
CA TRP A 508 -22.13 -15.62 -2.53
C TRP A 508 -23.45 -15.77 -3.29
N TRP A 509 -24.56 -16.03 -2.59
CA TRP A 509 -25.90 -15.91 -3.15
C TRP A 509 -26.25 -14.46 -3.50
N LEU A 510 -25.85 -13.48 -2.68
CA LEU A 510 -26.02 -12.06 -2.98
C LEU A 510 -25.20 -11.64 -4.20
N GLN A 511 -23.96 -12.15 -4.33
CA GLN A 511 -23.14 -11.99 -5.53
C GLN A 511 -23.81 -12.60 -6.78
N ALA A 512 -24.35 -13.81 -6.68
CA ALA A 512 -25.10 -14.45 -7.77
C ALA A 512 -26.36 -13.65 -8.15
N ALA A 513 -27.09 -13.11 -7.17
CA ALA A 513 -28.25 -12.23 -7.40
C ALA A 513 -27.87 -10.96 -8.18
N ARG A 514 -26.77 -10.30 -7.83
CA ARG A 514 -26.25 -9.12 -8.56
C ARG A 514 -25.87 -9.46 -10.01
N LEU A 515 -25.21 -10.60 -10.24
CA LEU A 515 -24.83 -11.05 -11.58
C LEU A 515 -26.06 -11.43 -12.42
N ALA A 516 -27.03 -12.16 -11.86
CA ALA A 516 -28.28 -12.50 -12.53
C ALA A 516 -29.11 -11.26 -12.88
N HIS A 517 -29.18 -10.28 -11.96
CA HIS A 517 -29.78 -8.98 -12.24
C HIS A 517 -29.08 -8.25 -13.39
N ARG A 518 -27.74 -8.23 -13.40
CA ARG A 518 -26.94 -7.59 -14.46
C ARG A 518 -27.15 -8.25 -15.83
N LEU A 519 -27.44 -9.55 -15.85
CA LEU A 519 -27.77 -10.33 -17.04
C LEU A 519 -29.24 -10.15 -17.51
N GLY A 520 -30.11 -9.58 -16.67
CA GLY A 520 -31.55 -9.45 -16.95
C GLY A 520 -32.40 -10.64 -16.50
N ASP A 521 -31.81 -11.62 -15.80
CA ASP A 521 -32.51 -12.81 -15.34
C ASP A 521 -33.21 -12.55 -13.99
N ALA A 522 -34.44 -12.05 -14.08
CA ALA A 522 -35.27 -11.78 -12.90
C ALA A 522 -35.60 -13.05 -12.09
N THR A 523 -35.73 -14.21 -12.74
CA THR A 523 -36.10 -15.47 -12.08
C THR A 523 -34.98 -15.98 -11.19
N ARG A 524 -33.75 -16.12 -11.71
CA ARG A 524 -32.59 -16.52 -10.91
C ARG A 524 -32.24 -15.48 -9.87
N ARG A 525 -32.32 -14.17 -10.21
CA ARG A 525 -32.14 -13.09 -9.23
C ARG A 525 -33.07 -13.27 -8.03
N ASP A 526 -34.37 -13.47 -8.26
CA ASP A 526 -35.34 -13.55 -7.18
C ASP A 526 -35.26 -14.87 -6.39
N GLU A 527 -34.83 -15.97 -7.01
CA GLU A 527 -34.44 -17.19 -6.29
C GLU A 527 -33.25 -16.94 -5.35
N TYR A 528 -32.15 -16.37 -5.87
CA TYR A 528 -30.94 -16.11 -5.07
C TYR A 528 -31.21 -15.11 -3.93
N ARG A 529 -32.03 -14.07 -4.16
CA ARG A 529 -32.48 -13.17 -3.10
C ARG A 529 -33.21 -13.91 -1.99
N ALA A 530 -34.12 -14.83 -2.32
CA ALA A 530 -34.83 -15.64 -1.34
C ALA A 530 -33.87 -16.51 -0.50
N ARG A 531 -32.78 -17.02 -1.09
CA ARG A 531 -31.71 -17.74 -0.35
C ARG A 531 -30.97 -16.83 0.63
N VAL A 532 -30.63 -15.61 0.24
CA VAL A 532 -29.96 -14.63 1.11
C VAL A 532 -30.80 -14.30 2.36
N MET A 533 -32.13 -14.41 2.29
CA MET A 533 -33.02 -14.17 3.45
C MET A 533 -32.80 -15.15 4.61
N ALA A 534 -32.12 -16.28 4.41
CA ALA A 534 -31.69 -17.17 5.49
C ALA A 534 -30.57 -16.57 6.37
N SER A 535 -29.87 -15.53 5.90
CA SER A 535 -28.76 -14.88 6.60
C SER A 535 -29.18 -14.17 7.88
N ARG A 536 -28.37 -14.30 8.94
CA ARG A 536 -28.54 -13.47 10.15
C ARG A 536 -27.98 -12.05 10.00
N VAL A 537 -27.10 -11.82 9.02
CA VAL A 537 -26.50 -10.51 8.73
C VAL A 537 -27.54 -9.61 8.05
N ALA A 538 -28.00 -8.58 8.78
CA ALA A 538 -29.02 -7.64 8.30
C ALA A 538 -28.62 -6.96 6.99
N ALA A 539 -27.37 -6.47 6.88
CA ALA A 539 -26.88 -5.79 5.69
C ALA A 539 -26.99 -6.64 4.40
N TRP A 540 -26.77 -7.96 4.45
CA TRP A 540 -26.96 -8.83 3.28
C TRP A 540 -28.43 -9.08 2.95
N ARG A 541 -29.30 -9.24 3.96
CA ARG A 541 -30.75 -9.35 3.74
C ARG A 541 -31.31 -8.08 3.13
N GLU A 542 -30.96 -6.92 3.69
CA GLU A 542 -31.34 -5.63 3.15
C GLU A 542 -30.77 -5.40 1.75
N ALA A 543 -29.52 -5.77 1.46
CA ALA A 543 -28.97 -5.69 0.11
C ALA A 543 -29.76 -6.54 -0.89
N ALA A 544 -30.22 -7.73 -0.48
CA ALA A 544 -31.08 -8.59 -1.30
C ALA A 544 -32.49 -7.99 -1.46
N GLU A 545 -33.11 -7.48 -0.41
CA GLU A 545 -34.42 -6.82 -0.48
C GLU A 545 -34.39 -5.57 -1.37
N ARG A 546 -33.37 -4.73 -1.22
CA ARG A 546 -33.16 -3.47 -1.95
C ARG A 546 -32.73 -3.68 -3.41
N LEU A 547 -32.26 -4.87 -3.81
CA LEU A 547 -31.84 -5.15 -5.19
C LEU A 547 -32.98 -4.85 -6.18
N PRO A 548 -32.78 -3.99 -7.21
CA PRO A 548 -33.88 -3.50 -8.04
C PRO A 548 -34.58 -4.61 -8.82
N ARG A 549 -35.87 -4.42 -9.13
CA ARG A 549 -36.67 -5.43 -9.87
C ARG A 549 -36.47 -5.39 -11.39
N VAL A 550 -35.89 -4.32 -11.93
CA VAL A 550 -35.60 -4.13 -13.35
C VAL A 550 -34.10 -3.87 -13.51
N PRO A 551 -33.43 -4.43 -14.55
CA PRO A 551 -32.02 -4.15 -14.81
C PRO A 551 -31.78 -2.65 -15.03
N GLN A 552 -30.87 -2.07 -14.26
CA GLN A 552 -30.45 -0.68 -14.42
C GLN A 552 -29.43 -0.58 -15.56
N THR A 553 -29.61 0.35 -16.50
CA THR A 553 -28.60 0.56 -17.54
C THR A 553 -27.48 1.45 -17.01
N PRO A 554 -26.22 1.30 -17.47
CA PRO A 554 -25.10 2.12 -17.00
C PRO A 554 -25.27 3.65 -17.17
N SER A 555 -26.22 4.08 -18.01
CA SER A 555 -26.60 5.47 -18.24
C SER A 555 -27.60 6.03 -17.22
N ASP A 556 -28.30 5.18 -16.46
CA ASP A 556 -29.35 5.62 -15.54
C ASP A 556 -28.79 6.01 -14.15
N HIS A 557 -27.49 5.82 -13.92
CA HIS A 557 -26.81 6.12 -12.66
C HIS A 557 -26.32 7.58 -12.54
N ASP A 558 -27.22 8.54 -12.81
CA ASP A 558 -27.02 9.93 -12.41
C ASP A 558 -27.80 10.25 -11.12
N ALA A 559 -27.28 11.19 -10.33
CA ALA A 559 -27.81 11.67 -9.04
C ALA A 559 -27.48 10.88 -7.76
N LEU A 560 -26.33 10.19 -7.66
CA LEU A 560 -25.59 10.25 -6.39
C LEU A 560 -25.04 11.68 -6.25
N GLU A 561 -25.10 12.28 -5.07
CA GLU A 561 -24.60 13.64 -4.80
C GLU A 561 -23.66 13.69 -3.58
N VAL A 562 -22.66 14.57 -3.62
CA VAL A 562 -21.74 14.81 -2.50
C VAL A 562 -22.29 15.91 -1.61
N VAL A 563 -22.77 15.55 -0.41
CA VAL A 563 -23.27 16.50 0.59
C VAL A 563 -22.11 17.13 1.38
N GLU A 564 -21.04 16.36 1.62
CA GLU A 564 -19.88 16.78 2.41
C GLU A 564 -18.62 16.06 1.97
N PHE A 565 -17.48 16.76 1.95
CA PHE A 565 -16.19 16.17 1.58
C PHE A 565 -15.01 16.92 2.21
N GLY A 566 -14.04 16.19 2.76
CA GLY A 566 -12.82 16.74 3.35
C GLY A 566 -11.86 15.65 3.85
N PRO A 567 -10.66 16.02 4.33
CA PRO A 567 -9.73 15.07 4.94
C PRO A 567 -10.34 14.49 6.22
N ALA A 568 -10.16 13.19 6.42
CA ALA A 568 -10.63 12.50 7.60
C ALA A 568 -9.60 12.65 8.74
N GLY A 569 -10.07 12.96 9.96
CA GLY A 569 -9.26 13.25 11.15
C GLY A 569 -8.44 12.09 11.72
N ILE A 570 -8.00 11.15 10.89
CA ILE A 570 -7.14 10.02 11.26
C ILE A 570 -5.77 10.09 10.56
N SER A 571 -5.62 10.77 9.41
CA SER A 571 -4.32 10.87 8.72
C SER A 571 -3.51 12.11 9.12
N PRO A 572 -2.27 11.98 9.64
CA PRO A 572 -1.29 13.04 9.52
C PRO A 572 -0.93 13.22 8.04
N PHE A 573 -0.92 14.46 7.55
CA PHE A 573 -0.67 14.74 6.14
C PHE A 573 0.82 14.60 5.83
N ASN A 574 1.21 13.46 5.29
CA ASN A 574 2.54 13.24 4.75
C ASN A 574 2.41 12.90 3.25
N PRO A 575 3.04 13.64 2.33
CA PRO A 575 2.87 13.45 0.89
C PRO A 575 3.34 12.09 0.33
N THR A 576 4.11 11.30 1.08
CA THR A 576 4.40 9.90 0.70
C THR A 576 3.38 8.89 1.25
N SER A 577 2.44 9.33 2.08
CA SER A 577 1.43 8.50 2.75
C SER A 577 0.04 8.65 2.10
N LEU A 578 -0.81 7.66 2.33
CA LEU A 578 -2.20 7.70 1.91
C LEU A 578 -3.01 8.69 2.78
N VAL A 579 -3.78 9.55 2.13
CA VAL A 579 -4.78 10.39 2.78
C VAL A 579 -6.11 9.67 2.73
N VAL A 580 -6.82 9.68 3.86
CA VAL A 580 -8.21 9.25 3.96
C VAL A 580 -9.07 10.50 3.91
N PHE A 581 -10.07 10.52 3.04
CA PHE A 581 -11.04 11.61 2.90
C PHE A 581 -12.42 11.11 3.31
N ARG A 582 -13.10 11.84 4.19
CA ARG A 582 -14.50 11.58 4.55
C ARG A 582 -15.39 12.18 3.46
N ALA A 583 -16.31 11.38 2.92
CA ALA A 583 -17.31 11.82 1.95
C ALA A 583 -18.72 11.40 2.43
N ARG A 584 -19.63 12.36 2.59
CA ARG A 584 -21.06 12.09 2.83
C ARG A 584 -21.81 12.21 1.52
N LEU A 585 -22.53 11.16 1.17
CA LEU A 585 -23.14 10.93 -0.14
C LEU A 585 -24.65 10.74 0.03
N GLU A 586 -25.44 11.34 -0.83
CA GLU A 586 -26.91 11.24 -0.88
C GLU A 586 -27.35 10.60 -2.20
N ASN A 587 -28.30 9.67 -2.18
CA ASN A 587 -28.93 9.17 -3.40
C ASN A 587 -30.16 10.02 -3.74
N ARG A 588 -30.04 10.89 -4.75
CA ARG A 588 -31.12 11.73 -5.30
C ARG A 588 -31.74 11.18 -6.59
N SER A 589 -31.33 10.00 -7.04
CA SER A 589 -32.01 9.33 -8.14
C SER A 589 -33.38 8.79 -7.70
N SER A 590 -34.25 8.46 -8.64
CA SER A 590 -35.51 7.75 -8.35
C SER A 590 -35.32 6.26 -8.04
N GLU A 591 -34.09 5.76 -8.17
CA GLU A 591 -33.74 4.35 -8.16
C GLU A 591 -32.85 3.97 -6.97
N VAL A 592 -32.78 2.68 -6.65
CA VAL A 592 -31.88 2.19 -5.59
C VAL A 592 -30.46 2.04 -6.14
N ILE A 593 -29.47 2.61 -5.45
CA ILE A 593 -28.05 2.38 -5.75
C ILE A 593 -27.58 1.23 -4.86
N ALA A 594 -27.34 0.06 -5.47
CA ALA A 594 -26.93 -1.13 -4.73
C ALA A 594 -25.52 -0.97 -4.11
N GLY A 595 -25.34 -1.44 -2.88
CA GLY A 595 -24.03 -1.56 -2.26
C GLY A 595 -23.29 -2.85 -2.63
N GLY A 596 -22.13 -3.06 -2.01
CA GLY A 596 -21.35 -4.30 -2.03
C GLY A 596 -20.60 -4.56 -3.34
N ARG A 597 -20.19 -5.82 -3.55
CA ARG A 597 -19.30 -6.22 -4.66
C ARG A 597 -20.05 -6.44 -5.99
N TRP A 598 -19.44 -5.97 -7.09
CA TRP A 598 -19.73 -6.22 -8.52
C TRP A 598 -21.11 -5.82 -9.08
N GLY A 599 -21.14 -5.64 -10.40
CA GLY A 599 -22.34 -5.57 -11.25
C GLY A 599 -23.14 -4.28 -11.20
N LEU A 600 -23.27 -3.67 -10.01
CA LEU A 600 -24.19 -2.54 -9.75
C LEU A 600 -23.65 -1.48 -8.77
N SER A 601 -22.73 -1.84 -7.86
CA SER A 601 -22.19 -0.87 -6.90
C SER A 601 -21.17 0.05 -7.55
N PRO A 602 -21.25 1.38 -7.33
CA PRO A 602 -20.24 2.33 -7.81
C PRO A 602 -18.89 2.13 -7.10
N PRO A 603 -17.78 1.92 -7.84
CA PRO A 603 -16.44 2.13 -7.31
C PRO A 603 -16.20 3.63 -7.12
N LEU A 604 -16.13 4.07 -5.87
CA LEU A 604 -15.93 5.46 -5.47
C LEU A 604 -14.43 5.72 -5.30
N THR A 605 -13.94 6.81 -5.87
CA THR A 605 -12.52 7.18 -5.83
C THR A 605 -12.37 8.65 -5.49
N PRO A 606 -11.31 9.08 -4.77
CA PRO A 606 -10.85 10.45 -4.92
C PRO A 606 -10.35 10.62 -6.37
N THR A 607 -10.67 11.74 -7.00
CA THR A 607 -10.16 12.14 -8.31
C THR A 607 -9.39 13.45 -8.12
N TRP A 608 -8.15 13.50 -8.61
CA TRP A 608 -7.31 14.69 -8.53
C TRP A 608 -7.50 15.56 -9.77
N TRP A 609 -7.42 16.88 -9.58
CA TRP A 609 -7.64 17.87 -10.62
C TRP A 609 -6.61 18.99 -10.53
N GLN A 610 -6.05 19.40 -11.66
CA GLN A 610 -5.22 20.60 -11.79
C GLN A 610 -5.95 21.59 -12.70
N GLY A 611 -6.45 22.68 -12.13
CA GLY A 611 -7.39 23.57 -12.82
C GLY A 611 -8.64 22.83 -13.31
N ALA A 612 -8.78 22.71 -14.64
CA ALA A 612 -9.87 22.00 -15.30
C ALA A 612 -9.53 20.54 -15.68
N GLU A 613 -8.25 20.14 -15.65
CA GLU A 613 -7.82 18.80 -16.05
C GLU A 613 -7.92 17.81 -14.88
N ALA A 614 -8.56 16.66 -15.10
CA ALA A 614 -8.54 15.55 -14.16
C ALA A 614 -7.36 14.63 -14.46
N PHE A 615 -6.63 14.21 -13.43
CA PHE A 615 -5.55 13.24 -13.57
C PHE A 615 -5.64 12.15 -12.50
N TRP A 616 -5.00 11.03 -12.79
CA TRP A 616 -4.99 9.86 -11.92
C TRP A 616 -3.65 9.71 -11.22
N GLU A 617 -3.75 9.47 -9.91
CA GLU A 617 -2.69 8.90 -9.11
C GLU A 617 -3.19 7.64 -8.42
N SER A 618 -2.29 6.92 -7.73
CA SER A 618 -2.60 5.65 -7.07
C SER A 618 -3.66 5.85 -5.97
N ASN A 619 -4.90 5.63 -6.36
CA ASN A 619 -6.11 5.76 -5.54
C ASN A 619 -6.81 4.39 -5.57
N GLU A 620 -7.10 3.82 -4.40
CA GLU A 620 -7.84 2.55 -4.33
C GLU A 620 -9.34 2.85 -4.31
N PRO A 621 -10.13 2.28 -5.24
CA PRO A 621 -11.56 2.48 -5.26
C PRO A 621 -12.22 1.77 -4.08
N ILE A 622 -13.09 2.48 -3.36
CA ILE A 622 -13.91 1.95 -2.28
C ILE A 622 -15.32 1.75 -2.82
N LEU A 623 -15.96 0.62 -2.53
CA LEU A 623 -17.33 0.38 -2.98
C LEU A 623 -18.33 1.09 -2.06
N LEU A 624 -19.55 1.33 -2.55
CA LEU A 624 -20.65 1.69 -1.67
C LEU A 624 -20.92 0.49 -0.73
N PRO A 625 -20.96 0.65 0.61
CA PRO A 625 -21.12 -0.48 1.53
C PRO A 625 -22.52 -1.11 1.42
N ASP A 626 -22.63 -2.41 1.77
CA ASP A 626 -23.93 -3.06 1.91
C ASP A 626 -24.76 -2.37 3.01
N PRO A 627 -26.06 -2.08 2.78
CA PRO A 627 -26.89 -2.59 1.70
C PRO A 627 -26.99 -1.70 0.43
N GLY A 628 -26.36 -0.53 0.42
CA GLY A 628 -26.56 0.52 -0.58
C GLY A 628 -27.50 1.64 -0.10
N LEU A 629 -28.03 2.42 -1.04
CA LEU A 629 -28.85 3.61 -0.79
C LEU A 629 -30.19 3.57 -1.54
N LEU A 630 -31.30 3.74 -0.82
CA LEU A 630 -32.61 4.08 -1.36
C LEU A 630 -32.66 5.56 -1.79
N PRO A 631 -33.62 5.96 -2.64
CA PRO A 631 -33.90 7.37 -2.92
C PRO A 631 -34.11 8.19 -1.63
N GLY A 632 -33.35 9.27 -1.48
CA GLY A 632 -33.33 10.17 -0.32
C GLY A 632 -32.47 9.71 0.86
N GLU A 633 -31.82 8.55 0.81
CA GLU A 633 -30.89 8.11 1.87
C GLU A 633 -29.49 8.73 1.70
N GLU A 634 -28.83 8.95 2.84
CA GLU A 634 -27.42 9.33 2.91
C GLU A 634 -26.54 8.21 3.50
N THR A 635 -25.26 8.18 3.12
CA THR A 635 -24.22 7.40 3.80
C THR A 635 -22.89 8.16 3.88
N THR A 636 -21.98 7.72 4.76
CA THR A 636 -20.61 8.22 4.83
C THR A 636 -19.64 7.14 4.39
N VAL A 637 -18.77 7.46 3.43
CA VAL A 637 -17.65 6.61 3.00
C VAL A 637 -16.31 7.31 3.26
N TYR A 638 -15.25 6.52 3.37
CA TYR A 638 -13.89 7.02 3.59
C TYR A 638 -13.00 6.67 2.40
N LEU A 639 -12.85 7.62 1.48
CA LEU A 639 -12.09 7.49 0.23
C LEU A 639 -10.59 7.57 0.48
N ILE A 640 -9.77 6.92 -0.34
CA ILE A 640 -8.32 6.84 -0.11
C ILE A 640 -7.56 7.26 -1.36
N GLY A 641 -6.67 8.25 -1.20
CA GLY A 641 -5.83 8.72 -2.28
C GLY A 641 -4.40 8.99 -1.84
N ARG A 642 -3.45 8.77 -2.76
CA ARG A 642 -2.08 9.30 -2.65
C ARG A 642 -2.06 10.76 -3.11
N ILE A 643 -1.23 11.58 -2.46
CA ILE A 643 -1.08 13.01 -2.77
C ILE A 643 -0.09 13.19 -3.94
N PRO A 644 -0.44 13.99 -4.97
CA PRO A 644 0.38 14.13 -6.17
C PRO A 644 1.56 15.10 -6.03
N LEU A 645 2.68 14.54 -5.57
CA LEU A 645 3.95 15.23 -5.44
C LEU A 645 4.41 15.88 -6.76
N GLY A 646 4.91 17.12 -6.65
CA GLY A 646 5.49 17.85 -7.77
C GLY A 646 4.50 18.44 -8.78
N ARG A 647 3.18 18.37 -8.55
CA ARG A 647 2.16 18.88 -9.49
C ARG A 647 1.65 20.30 -9.24
N GLY A 648 1.98 20.94 -8.14
CA GLY A 648 1.48 22.29 -7.83
C GLY A 648 0.11 22.25 -7.15
N ASP A 649 -0.66 23.31 -7.29
CA ASP A 649 -2.02 23.38 -6.76
C ASP A 649 -2.95 22.37 -7.44
N VAL A 650 -3.53 21.50 -6.62
CA VAL A 650 -4.48 20.47 -7.06
C VAL A 650 -5.74 20.53 -6.20
N SER A 651 -6.87 20.04 -6.72
CA SER A 651 -8.06 19.81 -5.92
C SER A 651 -8.49 18.35 -6.03
N VAL A 652 -8.87 17.76 -4.91
CA VAL A 652 -9.44 16.41 -4.86
C VAL A 652 -10.95 16.48 -4.72
N ARG A 653 -11.64 15.60 -5.44
CA ARG A 653 -13.11 15.55 -5.55
C ARG A 653 -13.56 14.09 -5.58
N PRO A 654 -14.68 13.70 -4.94
CA PRO A 654 -15.24 12.38 -5.14
C PRO A 654 -15.64 12.13 -6.60
N GLY A 655 -15.30 10.97 -7.12
CA GLY A 655 -15.69 10.47 -8.44
C GLY A 655 -16.15 9.01 -8.36
N VAL A 656 -16.83 8.57 -9.42
CA VAL A 656 -17.18 7.15 -9.63
C VAL A 656 -16.39 6.63 -10.83
N TYR A 657 -15.90 5.40 -10.79
CA TYR A 657 -15.29 4.74 -11.94
C TYR A 657 -16.23 3.70 -12.55
N TRP A 658 -16.63 3.91 -13.81
CA TRP A 658 -17.43 2.94 -14.56
C TRP A 658 -16.57 2.24 -15.63
N PRO A 659 -16.38 0.90 -15.60
CA PRO A 659 -15.47 0.19 -16.50
C PRO A 659 -15.68 0.46 -18.00
N GLN A 660 -16.92 0.71 -18.42
CA GLN A 660 -17.30 0.97 -19.83
C GLN A 660 -17.32 2.46 -20.19
N SER A 661 -17.38 3.36 -19.21
CA SER A 661 -17.62 4.80 -19.40
C SER A 661 -16.50 5.68 -18.85
N GLY A 662 -15.44 5.08 -18.31
CA GLY A 662 -14.35 5.76 -17.62
C GLY A 662 -14.78 6.35 -16.26
N PRO A 663 -13.90 7.17 -15.65
CA PRO A 663 -14.27 7.95 -14.47
C PRO A 663 -15.33 8.99 -14.81
N ARG A 664 -16.41 9.03 -14.04
CA ARG A 664 -17.42 10.09 -14.07
C ARG A 664 -17.41 10.89 -12.78
N ARG A 665 -17.63 12.19 -12.92
CA ARG A 665 -17.88 13.11 -11.81
C ARG A 665 -19.28 12.80 -11.25
N ILE A 666 -19.36 12.64 -9.93
CA ILE A 666 -20.61 12.59 -9.18
C ILE A 666 -21.28 13.98 -9.24
N ALA A 667 -22.62 14.04 -9.32
CA ALA A 667 -23.36 15.30 -9.34
C ALA A 667 -23.08 16.12 -8.04
N ARG A 668 -23.23 17.45 -8.10
CA ARG A 668 -22.84 18.34 -6.99
C ARG A 668 -23.94 19.34 -6.65
N ALA A 669 -24.30 19.44 -5.36
CA ALA A 669 -25.21 20.47 -4.84
C ALA A 669 -24.67 21.91 -5.02
N THR A 670 -23.35 22.12 -4.92
CA THR A 670 -22.59 23.28 -5.45
C THR A 670 -21.09 23.14 -5.12
N GLU A 671 -20.40 22.32 -5.90
CA GLU A 671 -18.95 22.45 -6.10
C GLU A 671 -17.96 22.11 -4.95
N ARG A 672 -18.37 21.52 -3.81
CA ARG A 672 -17.42 21.04 -2.76
C ARG A 672 -16.26 20.21 -3.36
N ALA A 673 -15.05 20.75 -3.24
CA ALA A 673 -13.77 20.12 -3.56
C ALA A 673 -12.81 20.44 -2.41
N HIS A 674 -11.91 19.52 -2.08
CA HIS A 674 -10.85 19.84 -1.12
C HIS A 674 -9.64 20.33 -1.91
N ALA A 675 -9.33 21.63 -1.78
CA ALA A 675 -8.11 22.21 -2.35
C ALA A 675 -6.90 21.71 -1.56
N VAL A 676 -5.89 21.23 -2.27
CA VAL A 676 -4.65 20.72 -1.72
C VAL A 676 -3.51 21.46 -2.40
N HIS A 677 -3.00 22.48 -1.72
CA HIS A 677 -1.89 23.29 -2.19
C HIS A 677 -0.58 22.53 -2.01
N LEU A 678 0.06 22.14 -3.11
CA LEU A 678 1.35 21.45 -3.11
C LEU A 678 2.39 22.35 -3.80
N PRO A 679 3.60 22.53 -3.25
CA PRO A 679 4.59 23.34 -3.92
C PRO A 679 5.10 22.67 -5.21
N ALA A 680 4.81 23.27 -6.36
CA ALA A 680 5.60 23.12 -7.58
C ALA A 680 5.80 24.51 -8.20
N ASP A 681 7.06 24.83 -8.47
CA ASP A 681 7.65 25.86 -9.35
C ASP A 681 6.87 27.17 -9.71
N GLY A 682 5.96 27.64 -8.84
CA GLY A 682 5.56 29.06 -8.69
C GLY A 682 4.04 29.36 -8.57
N ALA A 683 3.67 30.14 -7.54
CA ALA A 683 2.53 31.09 -7.44
C ALA A 683 1.07 30.52 -7.52
N VAL A 684 0.05 30.81 -6.68
CA VAL A 684 -0.23 31.62 -5.44
C VAL A 684 -1.48 30.94 -4.79
N GLY A 685 -1.79 30.89 -3.49
CA GLY A 685 -1.31 31.55 -2.26
C GLY A 685 -2.49 32.19 -1.47
N LEU A 686 -2.55 32.06 -0.13
CA LEU A 686 -3.62 32.66 0.71
C LEU A 686 -3.25 34.09 1.14
N ASP A 687 -3.94 35.12 0.65
CA ASP A 687 -3.90 36.47 1.24
C ASP A 687 -4.99 36.60 2.32
N PRO A 688 -4.57 36.49 3.58
CA PRO A 688 -4.76 37.60 4.49
C PRO A 688 -3.44 38.03 5.13
N ALA A 689 -3.41 39.25 5.67
CA ALA A 689 -2.31 39.73 6.53
C ALA A 689 -2.01 38.82 7.76
N GLU A 690 -2.94 37.91 8.10
CA GLU A 690 -2.83 36.88 9.12
C GLU A 690 -3.55 35.58 8.69
N VAL A 691 -2.85 34.44 8.76
CA VAL A 691 -3.45 33.09 8.66
C VAL A 691 -3.40 32.41 10.02
N VAL A 692 -4.49 31.75 10.43
CA VAL A 692 -4.60 31.05 11.73
C VAL A 692 -5.00 29.60 11.54
N PHE A 693 -4.22 28.68 12.11
CA PHE A 693 -4.54 27.27 12.25
C PHE A 693 -4.81 26.95 13.72
N THR A 694 -5.93 26.30 14.00
CA THR A 694 -6.25 25.71 15.32
C THR A 694 -5.66 24.31 15.45
N GLY A 695 -5.66 23.73 16.66
CA GLY A 695 -5.28 22.33 16.86
C GLY A 695 -6.09 21.35 15.99
N ALA A 696 -7.37 21.62 15.76
CA ALA A 696 -8.22 20.86 14.83
C ALA A 696 -7.73 20.94 13.37
N ASP A 697 -7.26 22.11 12.91
CA ASP A 697 -6.68 22.25 11.57
C ASP A 697 -5.33 21.53 11.45
N VAL A 698 -4.47 21.69 12.46
CA VAL A 698 -3.20 20.95 12.53
C VAL A 698 -3.46 19.44 12.52
N ARG A 699 -4.51 18.97 13.21
CA ARG A 699 -4.95 17.56 13.22
C ARG A 699 -5.49 17.08 11.88
N ALA A 700 -6.29 17.91 11.20
CA ALA A 700 -6.89 17.62 9.89
C ALA A 700 -5.86 17.58 8.75
N GLY A 701 -4.60 17.93 9.02
CA GLY A 701 -3.50 17.74 8.09
C GLY A 701 -3.02 19.00 7.38
N TRP A 702 -3.45 20.19 7.82
CA TRP A 702 -2.95 21.46 7.26
C TRP A 702 -1.43 21.66 7.50
N ILE A 703 -0.81 20.84 8.35
CA ILE A 703 0.61 20.86 8.68
C ILE A 703 1.19 19.42 8.64
N ARG A 704 2.28 19.23 7.88
CA ARG A 704 2.98 17.93 7.78
C ARG A 704 3.89 17.68 8.98
N SER A 705 3.78 16.47 9.56
CA SER A 705 4.72 15.92 10.54
C SER A 705 5.11 14.47 10.16
N PRO A 706 6.42 14.14 10.00
CA PRO A 706 6.88 12.82 9.57
C PRO A 706 7.35 11.87 10.68
N SER A 707 7.55 12.32 11.93
CA SER A 707 8.24 11.53 12.98
C SER A 707 7.48 11.41 14.30
N ILE A 708 6.14 11.50 14.27
CA ILE A 708 5.32 11.63 15.48
C ILE A 708 4.27 10.53 15.59
N ILE A 709 4.10 10.02 16.81
CA ILE A 709 3.02 9.11 17.16
C ILE A 709 1.86 9.93 17.73
N GLY A 710 0.65 9.66 17.26
CA GLY A 710 -0.54 10.39 17.68
C GLY A 710 -0.67 11.76 17.02
N GLY A 711 -1.53 12.56 17.61
CA GLY A 711 -2.29 13.62 16.95
C GLY A 711 -3.73 13.42 17.37
N GLU A 712 -4.01 13.71 18.64
CA GLU A 712 -5.34 13.56 19.24
C GLU A 712 -5.77 14.91 19.77
N LEU A 713 -7.05 15.26 19.56
CA LEU A 713 -7.58 16.48 20.14
C LEU A 713 -7.83 16.29 21.65
N ASP A 714 -7.32 17.24 22.44
CA ASP A 714 -7.76 17.45 23.81
C ASP A 714 -9.11 18.18 23.84
N ALA A 715 -9.79 18.18 24.98
CA ALA A 715 -11.11 18.77 25.15
C ALA A 715 -11.18 20.30 24.93
N ASP A 716 -10.02 20.98 24.92
CA ASP A 716 -9.87 22.40 24.59
C ASP A 716 -9.69 22.67 23.08
N GLY A 717 -9.64 21.62 22.24
CA GLY A 717 -9.42 21.72 20.80
C GLY A 717 -7.95 21.80 20.39
N SER A 718 -7.02 21.75 21.33
CA SER A 718 -5.58 21.63 21.04
C SER A 718 -5.22 20.21 20.60
N VAL A 719 -4.20 20.05 19.76
CA VAL A 719 -3.74 18.73 19.27
C VAL A 719 -2.49 18.26 20.03
N VAL A 720 -2.53 17.03 20.54
CA VAL A 720 -1.47 16.40 21.30
C VAL A 720 -0.68 15.41 20.43
N PHE A 721 0.64 15.55 20.46
CA PHE A 721 1.62 14.78 19.70
C PHE A 721 2.65 14.14 20.62
N ALA A 722 2.94 12.85 20.47
CA ALA A 722 3.98 12.16 21.24
C ALA A 722 5.31 12.11 20.47
N CYS A 723 6.41 12.47 21.15
CA CYS A 723 7.74 12.62 20.56
C CYS A 723 8.71 11.57 21.12
N PRO A 724 8.72 10.32 20.60
CA PRO A 724 9.64 9.25 21.04
C PRO A 724 11.07 9.41 20.49
N GLY A 725 11.38 10.52 19.82
CA GLY A 725 12.66 10.74 19.14
C GLY A 725 12.75 12.14 18.51
N PRO A 726 13.88 12.48 17.88
CA PRO A 726 14.14 13.82 17.39
C PRO A 726 13.27 14.20 16.17
N GLY A 727 12.68 15.40 16.23
CA GLY A 727 12.14 16.11 15.06
C GLY A 727 10.61 16.18 14.94
N LEU A 728 9.99 17.25 15.48
CA LEU A 728 8.69 17.74 15.01
C LEU A 728 8.92 18.60 13.77
N TRP A 729 8.08 18.43 12.76
CA TRP A 729 8.07 19.31 11.60
C TRP A 729 6.76 20.10 11.65
N LEU A 730 6.83 21.41 11.48
CA LEU A 730 5.67 22.26 11.27
C LEU A 730 5.74 22.84 9.86
N MET A 731 5.55 21.96 8.87
CA MET A 731 5.48 22.41 7.48
C MET A 731 4.28 23.35 7.31
N SER A 732 4.54 24.59 6.92
CA SER A 732 3.50 25.43 6.33
C SER A 732 3.61 25.34 4.80
N PRO A 733 2.59 24.84 4.08
CA PRO A 733 2.49 25.02 2.63
C PRO A 733 2.11 26.46 2.24
N VAL A 734 1.88 27.35 3.22
CA VAL A 734 1.28 28.68 3.03
C VAL A 734 2.33 29.79 2.83
N ILE A 735 3.57 29.55 3.25
CA ILE A 735 4.62 30.57 3.18
C ILE A 735 5.31 30.46 1.83
N GLU A 736 4.73 31.11 0.82
CA GLU A 736 5.38 31.28 -0.47
C GLU A 736 6.52 32.31 -0.41
N ASP A 737 7.30 32.37 -1.49
CA ASP A 737 8.40 33.32 -1.68
C ASP A 737 7.88 34.74 -1.99
N VAL A 738 7.22 35.38 -1.00
CA VAL A 738 6.57 36.69 -1.17
C VAL A 738 7.57 37.85 -1.32
N GLY A 739 8.88 37.59 -1.30
CA GLY A 739 9.92 38.61 -1.17
C GLY A 739 9.85 39.43 0.14
N LYS A 740 9.02 38.99 1.12
CA LYS A 740 8.72 39.71 2.37
C LYS A 740 9.18 38.94 3.61
N PRO A 741 9.55 39.63 4.71
CA PRO A 741 9.81 39.00 6.00
C PRO A 741 8.54 38.36 6.59
N VAL A 742 8.67 37.12 7.03
CA VAL A 742 7.57 36.35 7.63
C VAL A 742 7.70 36.40 9.14
N SER A 743 6.59 36.59 9.85
CA SER A 743 6.55 36.43 11.30
C SER A 743 5.57 35.30 11.65
N PHE A 744 5.89 34.46 12.62
CA PHE A 744 4.96 33.46 13.14
C PHE A 744 4.80 33.61 14.65
N GLU A 745 3.59 33.30 15.15
CA GLU A 745 3.27 33.09 16.57
C GLU A 745 2.76 31.66 16.69
N LEU A 746 3.56 30.78 17.30
CA LEU A 746 3.12 29.46 17.73
C LEU A 746 2.62 29.57 19.18
N THR A 747 1.42 29.06 19.44
CA THR A 747 0.86 28.83 20.77
C THR A 747 0.88 27.33 21.07
N TYR A 748 1.73 26.92 22.00
CA TYR A 748 1.93 25.50 22.35
C TYR A 748 2.33 25.34 23.83
N ARG A 749 2.25 24.11 24.34
CA ARG A 749 2.82 23.70 25.63
C ARG A 749 3.52 22.35 25.46
N VAL A 750 4.46 22.05 26.36
CA VAL A 750 5.20 20.78 26.39
C VAL A 750 4.87 20.06 27.69
N ILE A 751 4.54 18.77 27.60
CA ILE A 751 4.34 17.92 28.77
C ILE A 751 5.55 17.00 28.87
N VAL A 752 6.11 16.91 30.07
CA VAL A 752 7.35 16.21 30.38
C VAL A 752 7.11 15.33 31.60
N ARG A 753 7.77 14.17 31.64
CA ARG A 753 7.79 13.29 32.81
C ARG A 753 9.07 13.50 33.63
N GLY A 754 8.91 13.77 34.93
CA GLY A 754 10.02 14.13 35.83
C GLY A 754 10.60 15.52 35.56
N ASP A 755 11.66 15.86 36.29
CA ASP A 755 12.23 17.22 36.38
C ASP A 755 13.16 17.60 35.21
N ARG A 756 12.77 17.29 33.97
CA ARG A 756 13.55 17.58 32.76
C ARG A 756 13.13 18.91 32.13
N THR A 757 14.12 19.66 31.63
CA THR A 757 13.95 20.94 30.94
C THR A 757 13.98 20.72 29.42
N PRO A 758 12.84 20.60 28.72
CA PRO A 758 12.82 20.44 27.27
C PRO A 758 13.46 21.60 26.52
N THR A 759 14.12 21.29 25.42
CA THR A 759 14.71 22.26 24.49
C THR A 759 14.24 22.01 23.05
N PHE A 760 14.24 23.07 22.25
CA PHE A 760 13.84 23.02 20.84
C PHE A 760 14.79 23.88 20.00
N ARG A 761 15.06 23.42 18.77
CA ARG A 761 15.66 24.22 17.70
C ARG A 761 14.63 24.57 16.65
N CYS A 762 14.56 25.84 16.28
CA CYS A 762 13.76 26.31 15.16
C CYS A 762 14.66 26.44 13.92
N VAL A 763 14.50 25.56 12.93
CA VAL A 763 15.27 25.58 11.68
C VAL A 763 14.39 26.12 10.57
N SER A 764 14.80 27.21 9.94
CA SER A 764 14.15 27.79 8.76
C SER A 764 14.95 27.49 7.50
N GLU A 765 14.26 27.25 6.39
CA GLU A 765 14.85 26.91 5.09
C GLU A 765 14.24 27.78 3.99
N TYR A 766 15.09 28.36 3.14
CA TYR A 766 14.76 29.42 2.17
C TYR A 766 15.07 28.94 0.76
N GLY A 767 14.25 29.30 -0.24
CA GLY A 767 14.55 28.99 -1.64
C GLY A 767 13.48 28.16 -2.37
N PRO A 768 13.74 27.74 -3.62
CA PRO A 768 12.70 27.22 -4.52
C PRO A 768 12.35 25.74 -4.31
N LYS A 769 13.10 24.99 -3.50
CA LYS A 769 12.84 23.58 -3.20
C LYS A 769 13.27 23.22 -1.76
N PRO A 770 12.53 22.35 -1.04
CA PRO A 770 12.97 21.84 0.26
C PRO A 770 14.22 20.96 0.10
N GLY A 771 15.19 21.07 1.02
CA GLY A 771 16.46 20.35 0.97
C GLY A 771 17.57 21.03 0.14
N GLU A 772 17.22 21.88 -0.84
CA GLU A 772 18.17 22.57 -1.73
C GLU A 772 18.43 24.04 -1.31
N GLY A 773 17.83 24.48 -0.20
CA GLY A 773 17.82 25.88 0.23
C GLY A 773 18.83 26.20 1.35
N PRO A 774 19.44 27.41 1.40
CA PRO A 774 20.16 27.84 2.59
C PRO A 774 19.26 27.76 3.82
N GLN A 775 19.80 27.25 4.92
CA GLN A 775 19.10 27.12 6.18
C GLN A 775 19.58 28.16 7.19
N ARG A 776 18.66 28.72 8.00
CA ARG A 776 18.99 29.46 9.22
C ARG A 776 18.41 28.72 10.42
N GLU A 777 19.30 28.29 11.30
CA GLU A 777 18.93 27.89 12.64
C GLU A 777 18.75 29.14 13.52
N ASN A 778 17.57 29.29 14.11
CA ASN A 778 17.31 30.22 15.20
C ASN A 778 17.24 29.41 16.49
N ALA A 779 18.38 29.27 17.18
CA ALA A 779 18.46 28.72 18.52
C ALA A 779 17.93 29.74 19.54
N ALA A 780 16.61 29.80 19.71
CA ALA A 780 15.98 30.51 20.81
C ALA A 780 15.72 29.50 21.95
N PRO A 781 16.23 29.71 23.18
CA PRO A 781 15.87 28.87 24.30
C PRO A 781 14.37 29.04 24.60
N LEU A 782 13.58 28.02 24.30
CA LEU A 782 12.15 28.03 24.59
C LEU A 782 11.95 27.69 26.07
N PRO A 783 11.42 28.60 26.90
CA PRO A 783 11.38 28.41 28.35
C PRO A 783 10.35 27.35 28.73
N VAL A 784 10.75 26.50 29.65
CA VAL A 784 9.94 25.38 30.14
C VAL A 784 8.94 25.90 31.16
N LYS A 785 7.69 26.05 30.73
CA LYS A 785 6.53 26.29 31.59
C LYS A 785 5.33 25.48 31.11
N PRO A 786 4.43 25.05 32.02
CA PRO A 786 3.22 24.30 31.67
C PRO A 786 2.13 25.14 31.00
N GLU A 787 2.34 26.45 30.88
CA GLU A 787 1.42 27.43 30.31
C GLU A 787 1.61 27.58 28.80
N LEU A 788 0.53 27.91 28.08
CA LEU A 788 0.54 28.14 26.63
C LEU A 788 1.51 29.28 26.26
N TRP A 789 2.63 28.92 25.64
CA TRP A 789 3.69 29.85 25.30
C TRP A 789 3.52 30.37 23.88
N LYS A 790 3.62 31.71 23.73
CA LYS A 790 3.65 32.40 22.45
C LYS A 790 5.09 32.67 22.06
N VAL A 791 5.56 32.04 20.99
CA VAL A 791 6.89 32.30 20.43
C VAL A 791 6.74 33.16 19.17
N PRO A 792 6.94 34.49 19.26
CA PRO A 792 7.09 35.34 18.09
C PRO A 792 8.49 35.13 17.52
N ALA A 793 8.59 34.60 16.31
CA ALA A 793 9.85 34.59 15.57
C ALA A 793 9.66 35.19 14.17
N ARG A 794 10.64 36.00 13.78
CA ARG A 794 10.67 36.74 12.52
C ARG A 794 11.83 36.25 11.68
N PHE A 795 11.54 35.96 10.43
CA PHE A 795 12.50 35.50 9.45
C PHE A 795 12.63 36.56 8.34
N PRO A 796 13.83 37.15 8.13
CA PRO A 796 14.08 38.05 7.02
C PRO A 796 14.21 37.27 5.71
N THR A 797 14.08 37.94 4.56
CA THR A 797 14.43 37.32 3.28
C THR A 797 15.94 37.06 3.16
N VAL A 798 16.32 36.06 2.37
CA VAL A 798 17.71 35.69 2.07
C VAL A 798 17.89 35.67 0.56
N GLY A 799 18.74 36.55 0.02
CA GLY A 799 18.96 36.66 -1.43
C GLY A 799 17.69 37.08 -2.21
N GLY A 800 16.83 37.89 -1.59
CA GLY A 800 15.52 38.25 -2.13
C GLY A 800 14.41 37.21 -1.88
N ARG A 801 14.75 36.01 -1.41
CA ARG A 801 13.81 34.89 -1.23
C ARG A 801 13.25 34.80 0.20
N GLY A 802 11.96 34.48 0.32
CA GLY A 802 11.23 34.21 1.55
C GLY A 802 11.57 32.87 2.21
N VAL A 803 11.02 32.66 3.41
CA VAL A 803 11.07 31.34 4.10
C VAL A 803 10.14 30.38 3.36
N ARG A 804 10.57 29.16 3.12
CA ARG A 804 9.72 28.09 2.57
C ARG A 804 9.32 27.05 3.61
N LEU A 805 10.16 26.80 4.60
CA LEU A 805 9.90 25.76 5.62
C LEU A 805 10.40 26.20 6.99
N ILE A 806 9.67 25.79 8.02
CA ILE A 806 10.04 25.89 9.44
C ILE A 806 9.98 24.48 10.03
N ARG A 807 11.02 24.07 10.75
CA ARG A 807 11.11 22.79 11.48
C ARG A 807 11.32 23.08 12.96
N LEU A 808 10.63 22.38 13.84
CA LEU A 808 10.79 22.49 15.29
C LEU A 808 11.39 21.20 15.82
N LEU A 809 12.71 21.12 15.86
CA LEU A 809 13.39 19.93 16.33
C LEU A 809 13.36 19.95 17.87
N PRO A 810 12.54 19.13 18.58
CA PRO A 810 12.80 18.85 19.99
C PRO A 810 14.20 18.27 20.06
N THR A 811 15.08 18.93 20.81
CA THR A 811 16.48 18.55 20.92
C THR A 811 16.71 17.59 22.07
N ASP A 812 16.18 17.94 23.24
CA ASP A 812 16.22 17.12 24.44
C ASP A 812 14.91 17.30 25.22
N GLY A 813 14.42 16.24 25.87
CA GLY A 813 13.46 16.31 26.97
C GLY A 813 11.99 16.65 26.67
N ALA A 814 11.58 16.81 25.41
CA ALA A 814 10.18 17.06 25.07
C ALA A 814 9.42 15.76 24.81
N ASP A 815 8.55 15.35 25.74
CA ASP A 815 7.88 14.05 25.64
C ASP A 815 6.56 14.10 24.85
N LEU A 816 5.68 15.05 25.19
CA LEU A 816 4.47 15.37 24.43
C LEU A 816 4.46 16.85 24.10
N ILE A 817 4.00 17.19 22.90
CA ILE A 817 3.80 18.56 22.43
C ILE A 817 2.31 18.76 22.21
N VAL A 818 1.76 19.83 22.78
CA VAL A 818 0.35 20.20 22.60
C VAL A 818 0.29 21.53 21.87
N ILE A 819 -0.35 21.55 20.69
CA ILE A 819 -0.47 22.74 19.84
C ILE A 819 -1.91 23.24 19.89
N ASP A 820 -2.11 24.43 20.45
CA ASP A 820 -3.40 25.15 20.41
C ASP A 820 -3.57 25.87 19.08
N ARG A 821 -2.56 26.63 18.67
CA ARG A 821 -2.68 27.56 17.55
C ARG A 821 -1.37 27.88 16.88
N ILE A 822 -1.42 28.09 15.57
CA ILE A 822 -0.32 28.63 14.77
C ILE A 822 -0.86 29.82 13.99
N ARG A 823 -0.25 30.99 14.18
CA ARG A 823 -0.57 32.22 13.44
C ARG A 823 0.63 32.61 12.58
N ILE A 824 0.39 32.94 11.32
CA ILE A 824 1.41 33.35 10.36
C ILE A 824 1.03 34.75 9.87
N PHE A 825 1.98 35.68 9.94
CA PHE A 825 1.81 37.07 9.53
C PHE A 825 2.77 37.41 8.39
N LEU A 826 2.21 37.91 7.31
CA LEU A 826 2.96 38.53 6.21
C LEU A 826 2.93 40.04 6.43
N LYS A 827 4.03 40.62 6.92
CA LYS A 827 4.08 42.09 7.09
C LYS A 827 4.12 42.75 5.72
N SER A 828 3.17 43.67 5.49
CA SER A 828 3.11 44.57 4.34
C SER A 828 4.34 45.47 4.24
#